data_AF-A0AA88KIM3-F1
#
_entry.id   AF-A0AA88KIM3-F1
#
_cell.length_a   1.000
_cell.length_b   1.000
_cell.length_c   1.000
_cell.angle_alpha   90.00
_cell.angle_beta   90.00
_cell.angle_gamma   90.00
#
_symmetry.space_group_name_H-M   'P 1'
#
loop_
_entity.id
_entity.type
_entity.pdbx_description
1 polymer ?
#
loop_
_entity_poly.entity_id
_entity_poly.type
_entity_poly.pdbx_seq_one_letter_code
_entity_poly.pdbx_strand_id
1 'polypeptide(L)'
;MSSNNTENEPNNSNNSNNDHGGLILGVTSSEGVDENWVVNELDRIEGMDPKDYKYFKKKGLEVESYLLKMMERETNVIENGKQLNKEFLEEKRKLKELEKIKQENSQYITDLKKDLMKAENQTALMNESEAVTQTSVIELERKISILEDQKKDLIEQQNAKERPIIENLKNSIRQLKQGIKEIEERKKKEEEKKQKLENDISKANQDLEEVLKTQARDLEKTLQRLREEPERERRQTEIVRKASKASYDEVHTLSEKLEQLEREVNEIETKKIDFEQIHYNMFMLEDSAKINSTKLQEDIDRMRQTLLIEKDKGKEEMLERVRLNLLLKTTAEEENSEVKHKQSLENEENICSRDAYNIQLHLEHIKSTIDKLAKTIEELTVEKSTLQTELEVTKEKKLEIERDVDLLIHELLTGEAEYMFLTEKLKNRKTETDELENKITIVDGQEGEMNKIISNLEGLRERKAREAAKKKRDFMDAVGEIKILHFSNGELFKTLNEIENKYIALQQSYSLMERERNKYAKAIQDSAQSHAEIREKNKILENELEVLTKQNQTKSEELKQVKRKVEDEVTTKASMLSEFSKKRLLYKQKEEQNLEIIMEIDKLNADINLAEEMMMMLKKKYETGVQDRNYTGIQLIDRNDELCILYEKANAQEKIIKEGEIEMRKRDEEIKALKLDLEEEKRRLEVLFKKLPEYESFLKMEEELKEEIEKLNSQGTKLSEELERPENLERWRKLPGDVPNEEELKDKIQELEEKLNERREQLMEKNLVLKGITKSSDKLRKLAIKGRDESFDLAVNLNFIQKKIEQTTNKMKATVSELSIYGTEAMRLEKDNEELKNMIDEARERMERGEPPSEAIEQEWAHEEEVKQRWKEQMAERRRRLEYEASLPSTITRTTAVKRPNAYIPDDDLGIPKPYLMPPVLYASSSATMRHIRKPKAKDIII
;
A
#
# COMPACT_ATOMS: atom_id res chain seq x y z
N MET A 1 0.38 38.42 -32.41
CA MET A 1 0.21 38.35 -33.87
C MET A 1 -1.28 38.49 -34.16
N SER A 2 -1.61 39.42 -35.07
CA SER A 2 -2.83 39.48 -35.91
C SER A 2 -4.18 39.49 -35.18
N SER A 3 -4.82 40.64 -34.94
CA SER A 3 -5.66 41.40 -35.88
C SER A 3 -6.73 40.54 -36.58
N ASN A 4 -8.00 40.76 -36.26
CA ASN A 4 -9.06 40.99 -37.25
C ASN A 4 -10.36 41.50 -36.60
N ASN A 5 -10.70 42.74 -36.96
CA ASN A 5 -12.05 43.29 -36.95
C ASN A 5 -12.92 42.54 -37.96
N THR A 6 -14.22 42.44 -37.70
CA THR A 6 -15.26 42.52 -38.74
C THR A 6 -16.59 42.90 -38.11
N GLU A 7 -17.12 44.03 -38.59
CA GLU A 7 -18.48 44.50 -38.41
C GLU A 7 -19.48 43.54 -39.07
N ASN A 8 -20.68 43.41 -38.50
CA ASN A 8 -21.95 43.23 -39.23
C ASN A 8 -23.13 43.38 -38.26
N GLU A 9 -23.86 44.48 -38.38
CA GLU A 9 -25.27 44.64 -37.99
C GLU A 9 -26.19 44.07 -39.11
N PRO A 10 -27.54 44.14 -39.00
CA PRO A 10 -28.44 43.70 -37.92
C PRO A 10 -29.61 42.85 -38.48
N ASN A 11 -30.40 42.15 -37.65
CA ASN A 11 -31.79 41.82 -37.99
C ASN A 11 -32.68 41.48 -36.79
N ASN A 12 -33.45 42.51 -36.41
CA ASN A 12 -34.88 42.55 -36.06
C ASN A 12 -35.66 41.23 -35.88
N SER A 13 -36.28 41.03 -34.71
CA SER A 13 -37.70 40.63 -34.64
C SER A 13 -38.36 40.99 -33.29
N ASN A 14 -39.45 41.72 -33.46
CA ASN A 14 -40.52 42.24 -32.61
C ASN A 14 -41.04 41.49 -31.37
N ASN A 15 -41.75 42.32 -30.58
CA ASN A 15 -42.76 42.10 -29.52
C ASN A 15 -42.19 42.02 -28.10
N SER A 16 -42.61 42.84 -27.13
CA SER A 16 -43.96 43.39 -26.91
C SER A 16 -43.98 44.73 -26.15
N ASN A 17 -45.03 45.50 -26.47
CA ASN A 17 -45.48 46.76 -25.88
C ASN A 17 -45.61 46.75 -24.34
N ASN A 18 -45.27 47.88 -23.72
CA ASN A 18 -46.13 48.70 -22.86
C ASN A 18 -45.28 49.88 -22.34
N ASP A 19 -45.39 51.09 -22.88
CA ASP A 19 -46.43 52.11 -22.71
C ASP A 19 -46.22 52.98 -21.45
N HIS A 20 -46.45 54.28 -21.64
CA HIS A 20 -46.35 55.45 -20.74
C HIS A 20 -44.96 56.12 -20.67
N GLY A 21 -44.72 57.34 -21.20
CA GLY A 21 -45.63 58.47 -21.44
C GLY A 21 -45.52 59.46 -20.27
N GLY A 22 -44.85 60.60 -20.48
CA GLY A 22 -44.66 61.66 -19.46
C GLY A 22 -43.54 62.62 -19.88
N LEU A 23 -43.74 63.40 -20.95
CA LEU A 23 -44.20 64.80 -20.88
C LEU A 23 -43.21 65.71 -20.13
N ILE A 24 -42.20 66.19 -20.85
CA ILE A 24 -41.33 67.30 -20.43
C ILE A 24 -42.14 68.58 -20.60
N LEU A 25 -42.71 69.09 -19.49
CA LEU A 25 -43.24 70.44 -19.42
C LEU A 25 -42.14 71.35 -18.87
N GLY A 26 -41.48 72.06 -19.77
CA GLY A 26 -40.80 73.29 -19.44
C GLY A 26 -41.85 74.30 -19.00
N VAL A 27 -41.82 74.69 -17.73
CA VAL A 27 -42.54 75.88 -17.26
C VAL A 27 -41.52 77.00 -17.15
N THR A 28 -41.66 77.88 -18.12
CA THR A 28 -41.16 79.24 -18.19
C THR A 28 -41.32 79.98 -16.87
N SER A 29 -40.26 80.67 -16.48
CA SER A 29 -40.28 81.83 -15.60
C SER A 29 -41.54 82.68 -15.82
N SER A 30 -42.48 82.66 -14.87
CA SER A 30 -43.50 83.70 -14.77
C SER A 30 -42.91 84.86 -13.97
N GLU A 31 -42.87 86.00 -14.65
CA GLU A 31 -42.50 87.31 -14.16
C GLU A 31 -43.23 87.67 -12.86
N GLY A 32 -42.58 88.54 -12.08
CA GLY A 32 -43.00 88.93 -10.74
C GLY A 32 -44.46 89.34 -10.65
N VAL A 33 -45.15 88.76 -9.68
CA VAL A 33 -46.42 89.28 -9.18
C VAL A 33 -46.10 90.58 -8.44
N ASP A 34 -46.60 91.71 -8.93
CA ASP A 34 -46.50 93.02 -8.28
C ASP A 34 -46.96 92.90 -6.83
N GLU A 35 -46.04 93.10 -5.87
CA GLU A 35 -46.38 93.30 -4.47
C GLU A 35 -47.40 94.44 -4.39
N ASN A 36 -48.59 94.18 -3.85
CA ASN A 36 -49.73 95.10 -3.77
C ASN A 36 -50.70 95.15 -4.97
N TRP A 37 -50.80 94.13 -5.84
CA TRP A 37 -51.85 94.14 -6.88
C TRP A 37 -53.27 94.34 -6.31
N VAL A 38 -53.57 93.80 -5.12
CA VAL A 38 -54.87 93.97 -4.45
C VAL A 38 -55.09 95.41 -3.99
N VAL A 39 -54.04 96.11 -3.55
CA VAL A 39 -54.13 97.53 -3.16
C VAL A 39 -54.27 98.40 -4.41
N ASN A 40 -53.53 98.08 -5.47
CA ASN A 40 -53.59 98.79 -6.75
C ASN A 40 -54.97 98.68 -7.43
N GLU A 41 -55.66 97.55 -7.26
CA GLU A 41 -57.01 97.37 -7.82
C GLU A 41 -58.11 97.99 -6.92
N LEU A 42 -57.90 98.04 -5.60
CA LEU A 42 -58.79 98.75 -4.67
C LEU A 42 -58.72 100.27 -4.84
N ASP A 43 -57.57 100.83 -5.21
CA ASP A 43 -57.39 102.27 -5.48
C ASP A 43 -58.03 102.72 -6.81
N ARG A 44 -58.38 101.79 -7.71
CA ARG A 44 -59.08 102.09 -8.98
C ARG A 44 -60.59 102.26 -8.83
N ILE A 45 -61.18 101.93 -7.67
CA ILE A 45 -62.63 101.99 -7.44
C ILE A 45 -63.00 103.33 -6.80
N GLU A 46 -63.44 104.31 -7.60
CA GLU A 46 -63.93 105.60 -7.10
C GLU A 46 -65.32 105.47 -6.43
N GLY A 47 -65.46 106.01 -5.20
CA GLY A 47 -66.75 106.10 -4.48
C GLY A 47 -66.95 105.15 -3.29
N MET A 48 -65.89 104.48 -2.81
CA MET A 48 -65.97 103.48 -1.74
C MET A 48 -65.93 104.10 -0.32
N ASP A 49 -66.81 103.64 0.59
CA ASP A 49 -66.87 104.12 1.98
C ASP A 49 -65.54 103.81 2.72
N PRO A 50 -64.91 104.78 3.42
CA PRO A 50 -63.61 104.62 4.08
C PRO A 50 -63.50 103.42 5.04
N LYS A 51 -64.61 102.96 5.64
CA LYS A 51 -64.60 101.79 6.54
C LYS A 51 -64.45 100.48 5.76
N ASP A 52 -65.12 100.37 4.63
CA ASP A 52 -65.12 99.16 3.80
C ASP A 52 -63.78 99.01 3.07
N TYR A 53 -63.22 100.12 2.56
CA TYR A 53 -61.88 100.11 1.95
C TYR A 53 -60.81 99.56 2.92
N LYS A 54 -60.86 99.97 4.20
CA LYS A 54 -59.90 99.49 5.21
C LYS A 54 -60.09 98.00 5.55
N TYR A 55 -61.33 97.51 5.54
CA TYR A 55 -61.63 96.09 5.75
C TYR A 55 -61.14 95.23 4.58
N PHE A 56 -61.44 95.62 3.34
CA PHE A 56 -61.03 94.88 2.14
C PHE A 56 -59.53 94.94 1.90
N LYS A 57 -58.86 96.07 2.19
CA LYS A 57 -57.39 96.15 2.15
C LYS A 57 -56.72 95.21 3.14
N LYS A 58 -57.26 95.11 4.37
CA LYS A 58 -56.74 94.18 5.38
C LYS A 58 -56.93 92.72 4.97
N LYS A 59 -58.12 92.36 4.48
CA LYS A 59 -58.38 91.00 3.96
C LYS A 59 -57.54 90.67 2.73
N GLY A 60 -57.34 91.64 1.84
CA GLY A 60 -56.49 91.50 0.65
C GLY A 60 -55.05 91.15 1.01
N LEU A 61 -54.44 91.91 1.94
CA LEU A 61 -53.09 91.66 2.43
C LEU A 61 -52.97 90.33 3.19
N GLU A 62 -54.00 89.93 3.96
CA GLU A 62 -54.02 88.62 4.61
C GLU A 62 -54.02 87.48 3.58
N VAL A 63 -54.82 87.58 2.51
CA VAL A 63 -54.87 86.60 1.41
C VAL A 63 -53.54 86.57 0.65
N GLU A 64 -52.94 87.73 0.36
CA GLU A 64 -51.63 87.83 -0.30
C GLU A 64 -50.52 87.17 0.52
N SER A 65 -50.50 87.42 1.84
CA SER A 65 -49.53 86.77 2.74
C SER A 65 -49.71 85.24 2.80
N TYR A 66 -50.94 84.75 2.67
CA TYR A 66 -51.25 83.33 2.66
C TYR A 66 -50.87 82.69 1.32
N LEU A 67 -51.08 83.42 0.22
CA LEU A 67 -50.70 83.00 -1.13
C LEU A 67 -49.17 82.89 -1.25
N LEU A 68 -48.42 83.89 -0.78
CA LEU A 68 -46.95 83.87 -0.76
C LEU A 68 -46.41 82.69 0.07
N LYS A 69 -46.98 82.43 1.25
CA LYS A 69 -46.63 81.26 2.07
C LYS A 69 -46.96 79.93 1.39
N MET A 70 -48.02 79.87 0.60
CA MET A 70 -48.35 78.68 -0.18
C MET A 70 -47.39 78.51 -1.36
N MET A 71 -47.03 79.58 -2.05
CA MET A 71 -46.04 79.54 -3.13
C MET A 71 -44.65 79.13 -2.61
N GLU A 72 -44.21 79.65 -1.46
CA GLU A 72 -42.96 79.22 -0.81
C GLU A 72 -42.98 77.75 -0.38
N ARG A 73 -44.14 77.22 0.01
CA ARG A 73 -44.29 75.79 0.30
C ARG A 73 -44.26 74.96 -0.97
N GLU A 74 -44.92 75.40 -2.03
CA GLU A 74 -44.89 74.73 -3.32
C GLU A 74 -43.48 74.72 -3.92
N THR A 75 -42.73 75.83 -3.86
CA THR A 75 -41.35 75.88 -4.33
C THR A 75 -40.44 74.95 -3.51
N ASN A 76 -40.55 74.94 -2.17
CA ASN A 76 -39.81 74.02 -1.32
C ASN A 76 -40.16 72.54 -1.60
N VAL A 77 -41.44 72.23 -1.84
CA VAL A 77 -41.86 70.86 -2.19
C VAL A 77 -41.31 70.46 -3.56
N ILE A 78 -41.27 71.38 -4.53
CA ILE A 78 -40.69 71.14 -5.85
C ILE A 78 -39.17 70.96 -5.75
N GLU A 79 -38.46 71.74 -4.93
CA GLU A 79 -37.02 71.57 -4.69
C GLU A 79 -36.71 70.25 -4.00
N ASN A 80 -37.46 69.89 -2.95
CA ASN A 80 -37.34 68.59 -2.30
C ASN A 80 -37.63 67.45 -3.30
N GLY A 81 -38.64 67.59 -4.17
CA GLY A 81 -38.93 66.61 -5.22
C GLY A 81 -37.79 66.47 -6.24
N LYS A 82 -37.13 67.57 -6.62
CA LYS A 82 -35.95 67.54 -7.50
C LYS A 82 -34.75 66.89 -6.81
N GLN A 83 -34.56 67.13 -5.52
CA GLN A 83 -33.46 66.57 -4.74
C GLN A 83 -33.64 65.06 -4.54
N LEU A 84 -34.83 64.60 -4.14
CA LEU A 84 -35.15 63.17 -4.08
C LEU A 84 -35.03 62.48 -5.45
N ASN A 85 -35.43 63.13 -6.55
CA ASN A 85 -35.28 62.55 -7.88
C ASN A 85 -33.81 62.44 -8.31
N LYS A 86 -32.95 63.37 -7.88
CA LYS A 86 -31.50 63.29 -8.11
C LYS A 86 -30.88 62.15 -7.32
N GLU A 87 -31.23 61.99 -6.05
CA GLU A 87 -30.80 60.87 -5.21
C GLU A 87 -31.26 59.53 -5.78
N PHE A 88 -32.53 59.44 -6.21
CA PHE A 88 -33.07 58.26 -6.86
C PHE A 88 -32.32 57.90 -8.16
N LEU A 89 -31.97 58.89 -8.98
CA LEU A 89 -31.19 58.66 -10.20
C LEU A 89 -29.75 58.22 -9.90
N GLU A 90 -29.13 58.73 -8.84
CA GLU A 90 -27.81 58.29 -8.38
C GLU A 90 -27.84 56.86 -7.83
N GLU A 91 -28.83 56.50 -7.02
CA GLU A 91 -29.02 55.12 -6.56
C GLU A 91 -29.30 54.17 -7.72
N LYS A 92 -30.14 54.56 -8.68
CA LYS A 92 -30.41 53.77 -9.89
C LYS A 92 -29.16 53.55 -10.75
N ARG A 93 -28.22 54.52 -10.78
CA ARG A 93 -26.92 54.35 -11.45
C ARG A 93 -26.03 53.35 -10.69
N LYS A 94 -25.92 53.48 -9.37
CA LYS A 94 -25.15 52.54 -8.53
C LYS A 94 -25.68 51.11 -8.67
N LEU A 95 -27.00 50.95 -8.73
CA LEU A 95 -27.65 49.63 -8.89
C LEU A 95 -27.33 49.01 -10.26
N LYS A 96 -27.32 49.82 -11.34
CA LYS A 96 -26.87 49.36 -12.67
C LYS A 96 -25.39 49.00 -12.72
N GLU A 97 -24.51 49.74 -12.04
CA GLU A 97 -23.09 49.38 -11.93
C GLU A 97 -22.90 48.07 -11.16
N LEU A 98 -23.64 47.86 -10.07
CA LEU A 98 -23.60 46.61 -9.32
C LEU A 98 -24.14 45.42 -10.15
N GLU A 99 -25.19 45.62 -10.96
CA GLU A 99 -25.67 44.60 -11.90
C GLU A 99 -24.61 44.26 -12.96
N LYS A 100 -23.89 45.26 -13.48
CA LYS A 100 -22.80 45.05 -14.43
C LYS A 100 -21.65 44.24 -13.80
N ILE A 101 -21.21 44.62 -12.60
CA ILE A 101 -20.18 43.89 -11.85
C ILE A 101 -20.63 42.45 -11.54
N LYS A 102 -21.91 42.24 -11.22
CA LYS A 102 -22.47 40.90 -11.01
C LYS A 102 -22.42 40.05 -12.29
N GLN A 103 -22.71 40.64 -13.45
CA GLN A 103 -22.61 39.94 -14.74
C GLN A 103 -21.15 39.62 -15.10
N GLU A 104 -20.23 40.56 -14.91
CA GLU A 104 -18.78 40.36 -15.13
C GLU A 104 -18.22 39.26 -14.20
N ASN A 105 -18.59 39.27 -12.92
CA ASN A 105 -18.22 38.21 -11.97
C ASN A 105 -18.81 36.85 -12.35
N SER A 106 -20.06 36.82 -12.84
CA SER A 106 -20.67 35.58 -13.31
C SER A 106 -19.93 35.01 -14.52
N GLN A 107 -19.52 35.87 -15.47
CA GLN A 107 -18.72 35.47 -16.62
C GLN A 107 -17.32 34.97 -16.20
N TYR A 108 -16.67 35.69 -15.29
CA TYR A 108 -15.38 35.28 -14.74
C TYR A 108 -15.45 33.93 -14.02
N ILE A 109 -16.51 33.66 -13.26
CA ILE A 109 -16.75 32.36 -12.63
C ILE A 109 -16.97 31.26 -13.69
N THR A 110 -17.67 31.55 -14.78
CA THR A 110 -17.85 30.57 -15.86
C THR A 110 -16.55 30.26 -16.58
N ASP A 111 -15.68 31.24 -16.79
CA ASP A 111 -14.38 31.05 -17.42
C ASP A 111 -13.44 30.25 -16.49
N LEU A 112 -13.41 30.56 -15.19
CA LEU A 112 -12.67 29.77 -14.21
C LEU A 112 -13.14 28.32 -14.13
N LYS A 113 -14.45 28.06 -14.22
CA LYS A 113 -14.98 26.69 -14.30
C LYS A 113 -14.53 25.98 -15.57
N LYS A 114 -14.47 26.69 -16.70
CA LYS A 114 -14.00 26.14 -17.96
C LYS A 114 -12.51 25.80 -17.91
N ASP A 115 -11.70 26.63 -17.27
CA ASP A 115 -10.26 26.37 -17.12
C ASP A 115 -9.98 25.29 -16.08
N LEU A 116 -10.76 25.19 -15.00
CA LEU A 116 -10.73 24.06 -14.08
C LEU A 116 -11.02 22.75 -14.82
N MET A 117 -12.07 22.70 -15.64
CA MET A 117 -12.44 21.52 -16.40
C MET A 117 -11.35 21.12 -17.43
N LYS A 118 -10.66 22.09 -18.04
CA LYS A 118 -9.49 21.80 -18.90
C LYS A 118 -8.33 21.21 -18.09
N ALA A 119 -8.04 21.76 -16.91
CA ALA A 119 -6.98 21.26 -16.05
C ALA A 119 -7.29 19.84 -15.55
N GLU A 120 -8.54 19.56 -15.16
CA GLU A 120 -9.01 18.22 -14.78
C GLU A 120 -8.93 17.22 -15.93
N ASN A 121 -9.26 17.63 -17.16
CA ASN A 121 -9.10 16.76 -18.33
C ASN A 121 -7.62 16.52 -18.68
N GLN A 122 -6.75 17.52 -18.50
CA GLN A 122 -5.31 17.36 -18.71
C GLN A 122 -4.68 16.42 -17.67
N THR A 123 -5.09 16.50 -16.40
CA THR A 123 -4.62 15.58 -15.37
C THR A 123 -5.14 14.16 -15.59
N ALA A 124 -6.39 14.01 -16.04
CA ALA A 124 -6.92 12.69 -16.44
C ALA A 124 -6.11 12.06 -17.60
N LEU A 125 -5.81 12.85 -18.65
CA LEU A 125 -4.97 12.39 -19.76
C LEU A 125 -3.54 12.05 -19.33
N MET A 126 -2.94 12.83 -18.42
CA MET A 126 -1.62 12.53 -17.87
C MET A 126 -1.65 11.22 -17.07
N ASN A 127 -2.66 11.01 -16.23
CA ASN A 127 -2.81 9.78 -15.45
C ASN A 127 -3.03 8.54 -16.34
N GLU A 128 -3.80 8.66 -17.42
CA GLU A 128 -3.95 7.59 -18.41
C GLU A 128 -2.61 7.29 -19.11
N SER A 129 -1.86 8.34 -19.48
CA SER A 129 -0.53 8.17 -20.08
C SER A 129 0.48 7.53 -19.11
N GLU A 130 0.39 7.86 -17.81
CA GLU A 130 1.22 7.27 -16.77
C GLU A 130 0.87 5.80 -16.54
N ALA A 131 -0.42 5.43 -16.58
CA ALA A 131 -0.83 4.03 -16.50
C ALA A 131 -0.32 3.20 -17.70
N VAL A 132 -0.31 3.77 -18.91
CA VAL A 132 0.24 3.12 -20.11
C VAL A 132 1.77 2.98 -20.04
N THR A 133 2.48 3.97 -19.50
CA THR A 133 3.94 3.86 -19.32
C THR A 133 4.28 2.87 -18.21
N GLN A 134 3.54 2.85 -17.10
CA GLN A 134 3.74 1.86 -16.02
C GLN A 134 3.49 0.43 -16.50
N THR A 135 2.44 0.19 -17.29
CA THR A 135 2.19 -1.14 -17.88
C THR A 135 3.31 -1.55 -18.84
N SER A 136 3.81 -0.61 -19.66
CA SER A 136 4.96 -0.86 -20.55
C SER A 136 6.25 -1.15 -19.78
N VAL A 137 6.50 -0.46 -18.65
CA VAL A 137 7.65 -0.74 -17.77
C VAL A 137 7.54 -2.15 -17.18
N ILE A 138 6.36 -2.56 -16.71
CA ILE A 138 6.13 -3.91 -16.18
C ILE A 138 6.37 -4.98 -17.27
N GLU A 139 5.95 -4.73 -18.51
CA GLU A 139 6.22 -5.64 -19.63
C GLU A 139 7.72 -5.72 -19.98
N LEU A 140 8.44 -4.61 -19.91
CA LEU A 140 9.89 -4.57 -20.12
C LEU A 140 10.64 -5.27 -18.98
N GLU A 141 10.25 -5.07 -17.73
CA GLU A 141 10.81 -5.79 -16.57
C GLU A 141 10.58 -7.30 -16.67
N ARG A 142 9.39 -7.73 -17.12
CA ARG A 142 9.12 -9.15 -17.41
C ARG A 142 10.00 -9.68 -18.53
N LYS A 143 10.20 -8.92 -19.61
CA LYS A 143 11.12 -9.31 -20.70
C LYS A 143 12.57 -9.40 -20.21
N ILE A 144 13.02 -8.47 -19.37
CA ILE A 144 14.35 -8.51 -18.77
C ILE A 144 14.50 -9.76 -17.90
N SER A 145 13.53 -10.07 -17.04
CA SER A 145 13.55 -11.29 -16.22
C SER A 145 13.62 -12.56 -17.07
N ILE A 146 12.81 -12.66 -18.13
CA ILE A 146 12.84 -13.82 -19.04
C ILE A 146 14.20 -13.93 -19.74
N LEU A 147 14.79 -12.82 -20.18
CA LEU A 147 16.10 -12.80 -20.82
C LEU A 147 17.24 -13.12 -19.83
N GLU A 148 17.12 -12.71 -18.57
CA GLU A 148 18.06 -13.05 -17.51
C GLU A 148 18.02 -14.54 -17.17
N ASP A 149 16.82 -15.13 -17.12
CA ASP A 149 16.66 -16.57 -16.90
C ASP A 149 17.18 -17.37 -18.10
N GLN A 150 16.89 -16.95 -19.34
CA GLN A 150 17.49 -17.55 -20.55
C GLN A 150 19.02 -17.43 -20.57
N LYS A 151 19.57 -16.31 -20.08
CA LYS A 151 21.03 -16.13 -19.96
C LYS A 151 21.61 -17.07 -18.90
N LYS A 152 20.94 -17.25 -17.77
CA LYS A 152 21.36 -18.23 -16.73
C LYS A 152 21.31 -19.64 -17.27
N ASP A 153 20.24 -20.03 -17.97
CA ASP A 153 20.09 -21.35 -18.58
C ASP A 153 21.19 -21.61 -19.63
N LEU A 154 21.52 -20.62 -20.47
CA LEU A 154 22.61 -20.72 -21.44
C LEU A 154 23.99 -20.85 -20.76
N ILE A 155 24.23 -20.08 -19.70
CA ILE A 155 25.47 -20.18 -18.90
C ILE A 155 25.55 -21.55 -18.21
N GLU A 156 24.44 -22.07 -17.69
CA GLU A 156 24.38 -23.35 -17.01
C GLU A 156 24.55 -24.53 -17.98
N GLN A 157 23.95 -24.46 -19.18
CA GLN A 157 24.18 -25.41 -20.27
C GLN A 157 25.62 -25.36 -20.78
N GLN A 158 26.22 -24.18 -20.86
CA GLN A 158 27.62 -24.02 -21.26
C GLN A 158 28.57 -24.57 -20.19
N ASN A 159 28.34 -24.24 -18.92
CA ASN A 159 29.06 -24.80 -17.78
C ASN A 159 28.90 -26.32 -17.68
N ALA A 160 27.73 -26.87 -17.97
CA ALA A 160 27.48 -28.32 -17.98
C ALA A 160 28.26 -29.04 -19.09
N LYS A 161 28.47 -28.38 -20.25
CA LYS A 161 29.32 -28.89 -21.34
C LYS A 161 30.81 -28.75 -21.02
N GLU A 162 31.20 -27.69 -20.31
CA GLU A 162 32.60 -27.43 -19.95
C GLU A 162 33.08 -28.26 -18.74
N ARG A 163 32.21 -28.61 -17.78
CA ARG A 163 32.53 -29.46 -16.61
C ARG A 163 33.23 -30.79 -16.96
N PRO A 164 32.73 -31.64 -17.87
CA PRO A 164 33.40 -32.89 -18.22
C PRO A 164 34.72 -32.65 -18.97
N ILE A 165 34.85 -31.55 -19.71
CA ILE A 165 36.11 -31.18 -20.39
C ILE A 165 37.16 -30.73 -19.36
N ILE A 166 36.76 -29.90 -18.39
CA ILE A 166 37.62 -29.46 -17.29
C ILE A 166 38.01 -30.65 -16.41
N GLU A 167 37.12 -31.60 -16.18
CA GLU A 167 37.41 -32.79 -15.39
C GLU A 167 38.34 -33.77 -16.12
N ASN A 168 38.16 -33.96 -17.43
CA ASN A 168 39.09 -34.71 -18.28
C ASN A 168 40.45 -34.03 -18.40
N LEU A 169 40.49 -32.69 -18.49
CA LEU A 169 41.73 -31.91 -18.47
C LEU A 169 42.40 -31.96 -17.09
N LYS A 170 41.65 -31.88 -16.00
CA LYS A 170 42.20 -32.05 -14.64
C LYS A 170 42.77 -33.45 -14.43
N ASN A 171 42.10 -34.48 -14.94
CA ASN A 171 42.60 -35.85 -14.89
C ASN A 171 43.83 -36.03 -15.77
N SER A 172 43.87 -35.43 -16.97
CA SER A 172 45.04 -35.42 -17.85
C SER A 172 46.20 -34.64 -17.22
N ILE A 173 45.95 -33.50 -16.57
CA ILE A 173 46.95 -32.72 -15.83
C ILE A 173 47.45 -33.52 -14.62
N ARG A 174 46.59 -34.27 -13.93
CA ARG A 174 46.98 -35.11 -12.80
C ARG A 174 47.84 -36.28 -13.26
N GLN A 175 47.50 -36.93 -14.38
CA GLN A 175 48.32 -37.96 -15.02
C GLN A 175 49.65 -37.41 -15.54
N LEU A 176 49.66 -36.24 -16.18
CA LEU A 176 50.88 -35.58 -16.63
C LEU A 176 51.76 -35.14 -15.45
N LYS A 177 51.19 -34.63 -14.35
CA LYS A 177 51.93 -34.31 -13.13
C LYS A 177 52.52 -35.57 -12.48
N GLN A 178 51.82 -36.69 -12.51
CA GLN A 178 52.35 -37.97 -12.03
C GLN A 178 53.47 -38.50 -12.94
N GLY A 179 53.30 -38.40 -14.26
CA GLY A 179 54.35 -38.70 -15.23
C GLY A 179 55.58 -37.79 -15.11
N ILE A 180 55.39 -36.49 -14.85
CA ILE A 180 56.47 -35.52 -14.58
C ILE A 180 57.21 -35.92 -13.30
N LYS A 181 56.51 -36.27 -12.22
CA LYS A 181 57.15 -36.76 -10.98
C LYS A 181 57.96 -38.04 -11.22
N GLU A 182 57.43 -38.99 -11.97
CA GLU A 182 58.16 -40.21 -12.32
C GLU A 182 59.39 -39.92 -13.20
N ILE A 183 59.30 -38.95 -14.12
CA ILE A 183 60.42 -38.49 -14.95
C ILE A 183 61.44 -37.74 -14.09
N GLU A 184 61.03 -36.89 -13.15
CA GLU A 184 61.90 -36.19 -12.20
C GLU A 184 62.63 -37.17 -11.28
N GLU A 185 61.96 -38.22 -10.79
CA GLU A 185 62.61 -39.28 -10.02
C GLU A 185 63.59 -40.11 -10.85
N ARG A 186 63.27 -40.40 -12.12
CA ARG A 186 64.21 -41.05 -13.04
C ARG A 186 65.40 -40.15 -13.36
N LYS A 187 65.15 -38.85 -13.60
CA LYS A 187 66.18 -37.84 -13.86
C LYS A 187 67.09 -37.69 -12.65
N LYS A 188 66.55 -37.64 -11.44
CA LYS A 188 67.32 -37.60 -10.19
C LYS A 188 68.18 -38.86 -10.01
N LYS A 189 67.63 -40.05 -10.28
CA LYS A 189 68.41 -41.32 -10.27
C LYS A 189 69.49 -41.34 -11.35
N GLU A 190 69.23 -40.77 -12.53
CA GLU A 190 70.25 -40.62 -13.57
C GLU A 190 71.29 -39.55 -13.23
N GLU A 191 70.91 -38.44 -12.59
CA GLU A 191 71.84 -37.41 -12.09
C GLU A 191 72.70 -37.93 -10.94
N GLU A 192 72.16 -38.77 -10.06
CA GLU A 192 72.93 -39.50 -9.05
C GLU A 192 73.90 -40.51 -9.69
N LYS A 193 73.48 -41.21 -10.76
CA LYS A 193 74.38 -42.09 -11.53
C LYS A 193 75.43 -41.29 -12.29
N LYS A 194 75.06 -40.13 -12.86
CA LYS A 194 75.95 -39.22 -13.57
C LYS A 194 76.96 -38.61 -12.60
N GLN A 195 76.56 -38.19 -11.40
CA GLN A 195 77.48 -37.72 -10.36
C GLN A 195 78.41 -38.84 -9.87
N LYS A 196 77.92 -40.08 -9.75
CA LYS A 196 78.80 -41.23 -9.45
C LYS A 196 79.80 -41.47 -10.58
N LEU A 197 79.35 -41.46 -11.84
CA LEU A 197 80.22 -41.58 -13.00
C LEU A 197 81.17 -40.40 -13.15
N GLU A 198 80.77 -39.16 -12.85
CA GLU A 198 81.62 -37.97 -12.84
C GLU A 198 82.65 -38.04 -11.71
N ASN A 199 82.28 -38.58 -10.54
CA ASN A 199 83.21 -38.83 -9.45
C ASN A 199 84.18 -39.97 -9.79
N ASP A 200 83.73 -41.02 -10.47
CA ASP A 200 84.58 -42.12 -10.93
C ASP A 200 85.48 -41.69 -12.10
N ILE A 201 84.99 -40.83 -13.00
CA ILE A 201 85.77 -40.15 -14.04
C ILE A 201 86.75 -39.17 -13.40
N SER A 202 86.38 -38.45 -12.34
CA SER A 202 87.29 -37.55 -11.61
C SER A 202 88.40 -38.33 -10.91
N LYS A 203 88.10 -39.50 -10.34
CA LYS A 203 89.10 -40.41 -9.76
C LYS A 203 89.98 -40.99 -10.85
N ALA A 204 89.41 -41.50 -11.93
CA ALA A 204 90.15 -42.00 -13.08
C ALA A 204 90.99 -40.90 -13.75
N ASN A 205 90.53 -39.65 -13.75
CA ASN A 205 91.29 -38.49 -14.24
C ASN A 205 92.40 -38.09 -13.27
N GLN A 206 92.21 -38.22 -11.95
CA GLN A 206 93.30 -38.04 -10.97
C GLN A 206 94.36 -39.14 -11.10
N ASP A 207 93.95 -40.40 -11.25
CA ASP A 207 94.84 -41.52 -11.52
C ASP A 207 95.54 -41.34 -12.88
N LEU A 208 94.82 -40.88 -13.91
CA LEU A 208 95.37 -40.53 -15.21
C LEU A 208 96.30 -39.32 -15.13
N GLU A 209 96.06 -38.35 -14.24
CA GLU A 209 96.92 -37.17 -14.05
C GLU A 209 98.20 -37.53 -13.27
N GLU A 210 98.17 -38.52 -12.39
CA GLU A 210 99.36 -39.12 -11.78
C GLU A 210 100.17 -39.94 -12.81
N VAL A 211 99.48 -40.71 -13.66
CA VAL A 211 100.10 -41.43 -14.80
C VAL A 211 100.62 -40.44 -15.85
N LEU A 212 99.93 -39.33 -16.12
CA LEU A 212 100.38 -38.29 -17.03
C LEU A 212 101.50 -37.45 -16.43
N LYS A 213 101.60 -37.27 -15.10
CA LYS A 213 102.78 -36.64 -14.47
C LYS A 213 104.03 -37.52 -14.53
N THR A 214 103.86 -38.84 -14.49
CA THR A 214 104.95 -39.80 -14.68
C THR A 214 105.33 -39.91 -16.16
N GLN A 215 104.35 -39.98 -17.06
CA GLN A 215 104.55 -39.95 -18.51
C GLN A 215 105.01 -38.59 -19.04
N ALA A 216 104.66 -37.46 -18.41
CA ALA A 216 105.14 -36.12 -18.78
C ALA A 216 106.63 -35.96 -18.47
N ARG A 217 107.15 -36.57 -17.40
CA ARG A 217 108.61 -36.61 -17.16
C ARG A 217 109.36 -37.45 -18.19
N ASP A 218 108.69 -38.44 -18.79
CA ASP A 218 109.24 -39.28 -19.86
C ASP A 218 109.00 -38.68 -21.27
N LEU A 219 107.92 -37.90 -21.45
CA LEU A 219 107.56 -37.18 -22.67
C LEU A 219 108.27 -35.84 -22.80
N GLU A 220 108.66 -35.17 -21.71
CA GLU A 220 109.46 -33.93 -21.73
C GLU A 220 110.89 -34.20 -22.26
N LYS A 221 111.39 -35.43 -22.12
CA LYS A 221 112.63 -35.90 -22.76
C LYS A 221 112.50 -36.24 -24.25
N THR A 222 111.28 -36.44 -24.75
CA THR A 222 111.01 -36.79 -26.16
C THR A 222 110.39 -35.64 -26.96
N LEU A 223 109.71 -34.69 -26.31
CA LEU A 223 109.11 -33.47 -26.89
C LEU A 223 110.12 -32.37 -27.22
N GLN A 224 111.38 -32.50 -26.82
CA GLN A 224 112.47 -31.67 -27.35
C GLN A 224 112.86 -32.06 -28.79
N ARG A 225 112.31 -33.15 -29.35
CA ARG A 225 112.58 -33.63 -30.72
C ARG A 225 111.48 -33.35 -31.75
N LEU A 226 110.34 -32.79 -31.38
CA LEU A 226 109.23 -32.53 -32.31
C LEU A 226 108.60 -31.15 -32.06
N ARG A 227 109.39 -30.12 -32.34
CA ARG A 227 108.88 -28.84 -32.84
C ARG A 227 108.74 -29.00 -34.35
N GLU A 228 107.52 -29.04 -34.88
CA GLU A 228 107.13 -28.43 -36.18
C GLU A 228 105.69 -28.80 -36.58
N GLU A 229 104.95 -27.78 -37.04
CA GLU A 229 103.65 -27.75 -37.75
C GLU A 229 102.32 -27.56 -36.97
N PRO A 230 101.74 -26.32 -37.04
CA PRO A 230 100.33 -26.04 -36.75
C PRO A 230 99.58 -25.49 -37.99
N GLU A 231 98.63 -26.24 -38.57
CA GLU A 231 97.72 -25.74 -39.63
C GLU A 231 96.26 -26.27 -39.52
N ARG A 232 95.88 -27.03 -38.49
CA ARG A 232 94.50 -27.61 -38.38
C ARG A 232 93.54 -27.00 -37.34
N GLU A 233 93.97 -26.08 -36.48
CA GLU A 233 93.11 -25.57 -35.39
C GLU A 233 92.32 -24.29 -35.68
N ARG A 234 92.59 -23.60 -36.79
CA ARG A 234 91.92 -22.31 -37.09
C ARG A 234 90.48 -22.41 -37.62
N ARG A 235 90.05 -23.55 -38.17
CA ARG A 235 88.69 -23.69 -38.76
C ARG A 235 87.63 -24.16 -37.76
N GLN A 236 88.02 -24.82 -36.67
CA GLN A 236 87.07 -25.35 -35.69
C GLN A 236 86.56 -24.28 -34.72
N THR A 237 87.29 -23.18 -34.53
CA THR A 237 86.95 -22.09 -33.59
C THR A 237 85.91 -21.11 -34.14
N GLU A 238 85.72 -21.02 -35.46
CA GLU A 238 84.82 -20.04 -36.07
C GLU A 238 83.36 -20.51 -36.15
N ILE A 239 83.13 -21.83 -36.23
CA ILE A 239 81.79 -22.44 -36.22
C ILE A 239 81.18 -22.36 -34.81
N VAL A 240 81.99 -22.61 -33.77
CA VAL A 240 81.56 -22.51 -32.36
C VAL A 240 81.18 -21.08 -31.99
N ARG A 241 81.88 -20.08 -32.54
CA ARG A 241 81.60 -18.67 -32.28
C ARG A 241 80.26 -18.18 -32.87
N LYS A 242 79.84 -18.73 -34.03
CA LYS A 242 78.53 -18.41 -34.63
C LYS A 242 77.36 -19.08 -33.88
N ALA A 243 77.55 -20.31 -33.39
CA ALA A 243 76.55 -21.00 -32.58
C ALA A 243 76.34 -20.33 -31.20
N SER A 244 77.42 -19.86 -30.57
CA SER A 244 77.34 -19.13 -29.30
C SER A 244 76.62 -17.78 -29.41
N LYS A 245 76.71 -17.09 -30.55
CA LYS A 245 76.06 -15.79 -30.76
C LYS A 245 74.55 -15.92 -30.95
N ALA A 246 74.10 -16.92 -31.72
CA ALA A 246 72.67 -17.21 -31.89
C ALA A 246 71.99 -17.61 -30.56
N SER A 247 72.69 -18.38 -29.72
CA SER A 247 72.17 -18.75 -28.40
C SER A 247 72.13 -17.55 -27.43
N TYR A 248 73.04 -16.58 -27.56
CA TYR A 248 73.02 -15.35 -26.77
C TYR A 248 71.85 -14.43 -27.14
N ASP A 249 71.52 -14.33 -28.42
CA ASP A 249 70.38 -13.55 -28.91
C ASP A 249 69.03 -14.19 -28.50
N GLU A 250 68.95 -15.53 -28.44
CA GLU A 250 67.77 -16.24 -27.89
C GLU A 250 67.62 -16.02 -26.38
N VAL A 251 68.72 -16.03 -25.61
CA VAL A 251 68.67 -15.74 -24.17
C VAL A 251 68.27 -14.29 -23.91
N HIS A 252 68.74 -13.34 -24.74
CA HIS A 252 68.36 -11.93 -24.61
C HIS A 252 66.87 -11.70 -24.88
N THR A 253 66.32 -12.30 -25.95
CA THR A 253 64.89 -12.19 -26.25
C THR A 253 63.99 -12.89 -25.22
N LEU A 254 64.46 -13.97 -24.60
CA LEU A 254 63.77 -14.61 -23.48
C LEU A 254 63.85 -13.76 -22.21
N SER A 255 64.97 -13.08 -21.97
CA SER A 255 65.12 -12.14 -20.84
C SER A 255 64.19 -10.93 -20.99
N GLU A 256 64.06 -10.35 -22.19
CA GLU A 256 63.13 -9.25 -22.46
C GLU A 256 61.67 -9.66 -22.25
N LYS A 257 61.30 -10.90 -22.62
CA LYS A 257 59.96 -11.44 -22.36
C LYS A 257 59.71 -11.70 -20.88
N LEU A 258 60.71 -12.15 -20.14
CA LEU A 258 60.65 -12.31 -18.68
C LEU A 258 60.41 -10.97 -17.99
N GLU A 259 61.12 -9.93 -18.43
CA GLU A 259 60.99 -8.58 -17.88
C GLU A 259 59.65 -7.90 -18.25
N GLN A 260 59.05 -8.27 -19.38
CA GLN A 260 57.67 -7.88 -19.73
C GLN A 260 56.65 -8.61 -18.85
N LEU A 261 56.82 -9.92 -18.62
CA LEU A 261 55.95 -10.70 -17.74
C LEU A 261 56.04 -10.24 -16.29
N GLU A 262 57.23 -9.88 -15.79
CA GLU A 262 57.39 -9.30 -14.45
C GLU A 262 56.69 -7.94 -14.31
N ARG A 263 56.68 -7.12 -15.36
CA ARG A 263 55.91 -5.87 -15.39
C ARG A 263 54.41 -6.11 -15.35
N GLU A 264 53.90 -7.09 -16.09
CA GLU A 264 52.49 -7.48 -16.06
C GLU A 264 52.07 -8.05 -14.69
N VAL A 265 52.93 -8.85 -14.05
CA VAL A 265 52.69 -9.36 -12.69
C VAL A 265 52.64 -8.22 -11.67
N ASN A 266 53.56 -7.26 -11.75
CA ASN A 266 53.55 -6.09 -10.87
C ASN A 266 52.32 -5.20 -11.09
N GLU A 267 51.82 -5.06 -12.32
CA GLU A 267 50.55 -4.36 -12.58
C GLU A 267 49.33 -5.09 -12.01
N ILE A 268 49.35 -6.42 -11.97
CA ILE A 268 48.29 -7.21 -11.36
C ILE A 268 48.34 -7.07 -9.82
N GLU A 269 49.53 -7.04 -9.23
CA GLU A 269 49.69 -6.81 -7.79
C GLU A 269 49.24 -5.42 -7.36
N THR A 270 49.55 -4.36 -8.11
CA THR A 270 49.06 -3.00 -7.79
C THR A 270 47.54 -2.91 -7.90
N LYS A 271 46.93 -3.51 -8.94
CA LYS A 271 45.47 -3.59 -9.06
C LYS A 271 44.84 -4.36 -7.89
N LYS A 272 45.48 -5.41 -7.40
CA LYS A 272 45.00 -6.18 -6.23
C LYS A 272 45.00 -5.32 -4.96
N ILE A 273 46.04 -4.52 -4.73
CA ILE A 273 46.12 -3.59 -3.61
C ILE A 273 45.00 -2.54 -3.72
N ASP A 274 44.76 -1.99 -4.91
CA ASP A 274 43.67 -1.02 -5.13
C ASP A 274 42.28 -1.65 -4.86
N PHE A 275 42.06 -2.91 -5.25
CA PHE A 275 40.83 -3.63 -4.93
C PHE A 275 40.67 -3.89 -3.42
N GLU A 276 41.74 -4.24 -2.71
CA GLU A 276 41.73 -4.41 -1.25
C GLU A 276 41.43 -3.06 -0.55
N GLN A 277 41.97 -1.95 -1.06
CA GLN A 277 41.69 -0.60 -0.58
C GLN A 277 40.22 -0.19 -0.78
N ILE A 278 39.64 -0.50 -1.95
CA ILE A 278 38.22 -0.27 -2.24
C ILE A 278 37.33 -1.12 -1.33
N HIS A 279 37.71 -2.38 -1.10
CA HIS A 279 36.97 -3.28 -0.22
C HIS A 279 37.01 -2.80 1.25
N TYR A 280 38.14 -2.28 1.70
CA TYR A 280 38.27 -1.67 3.03
C TYR A 280 37.40 -0.41 3.16
N ASN A 281 37.40 0.47 2.16
CA ASN A 281 36.56 1.67 2.15
C ASN A 281 35.07 1.34 2.12
N MET A 282 34.67 0.30 1.37
CA MET A 282 33.29 -0.20 1.33
C MET A 282 32.86 -0.75 2.70
N PHE A 283 33.72 -1.52 3.36
CA PHE A 283 33.48 -2.05 4.70
C PHE A 283 33.28 -0.93 5.74
N MET A 284 34.13 0.10 5.70
CA MET A 284 34.00 1.26 6.60
C MET A 284 32.71 2.06 6.35
N LEU A 285 32.28 2.18 5.09
CA LEU A 285 31.00 2.83 4.75
C LEU A 285 29.81 2.01 5.26
N GLU A 286 29.83 0.69 5.09
CA GLU A 286 28.79 -0.21 5.58
C GLU A 286 28.66 -0.18 7.10
N ASP A 287 29.80 -0.16 7.81
CA ASP A 287 29.82 -0.08 9.28
C ASP A 287 29.30 1.28 9.77
N SER A 288 29.65 2.38 9.08
CA SER A 288 29.09 3.71 9.35
C SER A 288 27.57 3.77 9.11
N ALA A 289 27.07 3.08 8.09
CA ALA A 289 25.65 3.00 7.78
C ALA A 289 24.89 2.18 8.84
N LYS A 290 25.48 1.09 9.34
CA LYS A 290 24.94 0.30 10.45
C LYS A 290 24.84 1.12 11.74
N ILE A 291 25.89 1.86 12.10
CA ILE A 291 25.91 2.73 13.28
C ILE A 291 24.86 3.86 13.16
N ASN A 292 24.66 4.42 11.97
CA ASN A 292 23.64 5.44 11.76
C ASN A 292 22.22 4.85 11.81
N SER A 293 22.03 3.63 11.30
CA SER A 293 20.75 2.92 11.40
C SER A 293 20.39 2.58 12.85
N THR A 294 21.36 2.18 13.68
CA THR A 294 21.10 1.90 15.11
C THR A 294 20.77 3.16 15.88
N LYS A 295 21.48 4.28 15.63
CA LYS A 295 21.15 5.58 16.23
C LYS A 295 19.76 6.08 15.83
N LEU A 296 19.37 5.92 14.56
CA LEU A 296 18.04 6.30 14.09
C LEU A 296 16.94 5.45 14.77
N GLN A 297 17.24 4.16 15.00
CA GLN A 297 16.34 3.27 15.72
C GLN A 297 16.19 3.67 17.21
N GLU A 298 17.29 4.03 17.86
CA GLU A 298 17.26 4.55 19.24
C GLU A 298 16.47 5.86 19.34
N ASP A 299 16.59 6.77 18.37
CA ASP A 299 15.83 8.03 18.34
C ASP A 299 14.34 7.80 18.10
N ILE A 300 13.97 6.82 17.25
CA ILE A 300 12.59 6.38 17.06
C ILE A 300 12.01 5.83 18.36
N ASP A 301 12.78 5.03 19.10
CA ASP A 301 12.31 4.44 20.35
C ASP A 301 12.19 5.50 21.47
N ARG A 302 13.06 6.51 21.51
CA ARG A 302 12.91 7.69 22.38
C ARG A 302 11.66 8.52 22.03
N MET A 303 11.38 8.71 20.73
CA MET A 303 10.16 9.40 20.27
C MET A 303 8.89 8.61 20.64
N ARG A 304 8.92 7.29 20.55
CA ARG A 304 7.79 6.44 21.00
C ARG A 304 7.56 6.54 22.50
N GLN A 305 8.63 6.56 23.29
CA GLN A 305 8.54 6.65 24.75
C GLN A 305 8.02 8.02 25.21
N THR A 306 8.46 9.11 24.57
CA THR A 306 7.93 10.46 24.84
C THR A 306 6.46 10.60 24.45
N LEU A 307 6.05 10.06 23.30
CA LEU A 307 4.66 10.09 22.85
C LEU A 307 3.74 9.24 23.75
N LEU A 308 4.25 8.16 24.35
CA LEU A 308 3.52 7.38 25.34
C LEU A 308 3.31 8.19 26.64
N ILE A 309 4.33 8.89 27.11
CA ILE A 309 4.24 9.77 28.29
C ILE A 309 3.24 10.90 28.06
N GLU A 310 3.25 11.53 26.88
CA GLU A 310 2.26 12.58 26.54
C GLU A 310 0.84 12.04 26.47
N LYS A 311 0.65 10.81 25.95
CA LYS A 311 -0.65 10.15 25.91
C LYS A 311 -1.19 9.86 27.32
N ASP A 312 -0.32 9.46 28.25
CA ASP A 312 -0.73 9.18 29.62
C ASP A 312 -0.99 10.47 30.41
N LYS A 313 -0.20 11.54 30.20
CA LYS A 313 -0.51 12.88 30.70
C LYS A 313 -1.86 13.40 30.19
N GLY A 314 -2.16 13.20 28.90
CA GLY A 314 -3.46 13.58 28.32
C GLY A 314 -4.63 12.80 28.92
N LYS A 315 -4.44 11.55 29.33
CA LYS A 315 -5.47 10.79 30.07
C LYS A 315 -5.66 11.33 31.49
N GLU A 316 -4.58 11.67 32.19
CA GLU A 316 -4.66 12.27 33.53
C GLU A 316 -5.37 13.63 33.49
N GLU A 317 -5.06 14.50 32.53
CA GLU A 317 -5.74 15.78 32.36
C GLU A 317 -7.24 15.61 32.03
N MET A 318 -7.60 14.60 31.23
CA MET A 318 -9.00 14.27 30.95
C MET A 318 -9.72 13.74 32.20
N LEU A 319 -9.08 12.89 32.99
CA LEU A 319 -9.64 12.40 34.27
C LEU A 319 -9.85 13.57 35.25
N GLU A 320 -8.89 14.50 35.33
CA GLU A 320 -9.00 15.66 36.20
C GLU A 320 -10.09 16.63 35.71
N ARG A 321 -10.24 16.81 34.40
CA ARG A 321 -11.37 17.57 33.82
C ARG A 321 -12.73 16.91 34.13
N VAL A 322 -12.83 15.59 34.06
CA VAL A 322 -14.06 14.88 34.40
C VAL A 322 -14.34 15.03 35.90
N ARG A 323 -13.33 14.91 36.75
CA ARG A 323 -13.42 15.15 38.20
C ARG A 323 -13.90 16.56 38.52
N LEU A 324 -13.31 17.58 37.89
CA LEU A 324 -13.71 18.98 38.08
C LEU A 324 -15.15 19.24 37.62
N ASN A 325 -15.55 18.66 36.48
CA ASN A 325 -16.93 18.77 35.99
C ASN A 325 -17.93 18.09 36.92
N LEU A 326 -17.56 16.95 37.51
CA LEU A 326 -18.39 16.27 38.50
C LEU A 326 -18.54 17.14 39.76
N LEU A 327 -17.45 17.75 40.22
CA LEU A 327 -17.44 18.65 41.37
C LEU A 327 -18.29 19.91 41.11
N LEU A 328 -18.15 20.52 39.94
CA LEU A 328 -18.97 21.67 39.52
C LEU A 328 -20.46 21.32 39.45
N LYS A 329 -20.78 20.09 39.02
CA LYS A 329 -22.16 19.62 38.97
C LYS A 329 -22.73 19.41 40.38
N THR A 330 -21.96 18.82 41.30
CA THR A 330 -22.40 18.68 42.70
C THR A 330 -22.55 20.02 43.40
N THR A 331 -21.64 20.97 43.18
CA THR A 331 -21.78 22.32 43.76
C THR A 331 -22.94 23.10 43.16
N ALA A 332 -23.22 22.94 41.86
CA ALA A 332 -24.39 23.56 41.23
C ALA A 332 -25.72 22.94 41.73
N GLU A 333 -25.73 21.63 42.03
CA GLU A 333 -26.90 20.97 42.64
C GLU A 333 -27.11 21.44 44.09
N GLU A 334 -26.04 21.65 44.85
CA GLU A 334 -26.07 22.24 46.20
C GLU A 334 -26.55 23.70 46.17
N GLU A 335 -26.00 24.54 45.30
CA GLU A 335 -26.46 25.93 45.10
C GLU A 335 -27.94 25.99 44.71
N ASN A 336 -28.41 25.09 43.84
CA ASN A 336 -29.81 25.04 43.44
C ASN A 336 -30.73 24.56 44.58
N SER A 337 -30.22 23.73 45.49
CA SER A 337 -30.92 23.33 46.71
C SER A 337 -31.01 24.49 47.73
N GLU A 338 -29.94 25.26 47.88
CA GLU A 338 -29.89 26.50 48.69
C GLU A 338 -30.83 27.57 48.13
N VAL A 339 -30.86 27.78 46.81
CA VAL A 339 -31.78 28.72 46.15
C VAL A 339 -33.24 28.32 46.38
N LYS A 340 -33.56 27.02 46.28
CA LYS A 340 -34.91 26.53 46.61
C LYS A 340 -35.25 26.72 48.09
N HIS A 341 -34.30 26.53 48.99
CA HIS A 341 -34.50 26.79 50.42
C HIS A 341 -34.75 28.27 50.70
N LYS A 342 -33.97 29.16 50.07
CA LYS A 342 -34.16 30.62 50.14
C LYS A 342 -35.50 31.07 49.57
N GLN A 343 -35.95 30.51 48.44
CA GLN A 343 -37.28 30.78 47.89
C GLN A 343 -38.41 30.30 48.81
N SER A 344 -38.21 29.19 49.53
CA SER A 344 -39.17 28.73 50.54
C SER A 344 -39.27 29.71 51.71
N LEU A 345 -38.12 30.23 52.18
CA LEU A 345 -38.06 31.23 53.25
C LEU A 345 -38.66 32.58 52.83
N GLU A 346 -38.42 33.04 51.60
CA GLU A 346 -39.08 34.24 51.04
C GLU A 346 -40.59 34.07 50.94
N ASN A 347 -41.07 32.86 50.60
CA ASN A 347 -42.52 32.57 50.59
C ASN A 347 -43.12 32.57 52.00
N GLU A 348 -42.42 32.06 53.00
CA GLU A 348 -42.84 32.12 54.41
C GLU A 348 -42.83 33.56 54.96
N GLU A 349 -41.82 34.37 54.60
CA GLU A 349 -41.75 35.79 54.96
C GLU A 349 -42.90 36.60 54.32
N ASN A 350 -43.27 36.28 53.08
CA ASN A 350 -44.41 36.90 52.39
C ASN A 350 -45.75 36.52 53.04
N ILE A 351 -45.91 35.27 53.53
CA ILE A 351 -47.10 34.85 54.28
C ILE A 351 -47.18 35.60 55.61
N CYS A 352 -46.08 35.66 56.37
CA CYS A 352 -45.99 36.41 57.62
C CYS A 352 -46.25 37.91 57.43
N SER A 353 -45.75 38.51 56.35
CA SER A 353 -46.00 39.93 56.02
C SER A 353 -47.48 40.17 55.68
N ARG A 354 -48.15 39.22 55.02
CA ARG A 354 -49.58 39.30 54.73
C ARG A 354 -50.43 39.16 56.00
N ASP A 355 -50.03 38.29 56.91
CA ASP A 355 -50.69 38.12 58.21
C ASP A 355 -50.47 39.34 59.12
N ALA A 356 -49.28 39.95 59.08
CA ALA A 356 -49.00 41.21 59.79
C ALA A 356 -49.86 42.38 59.26
N TYR A 357 -50.07 42.48 57.94
CA TYR A 357 -50.95 43.48 57.34
C TYR A 357 -52.42 43.29 57.74
N ASN A 358 -52.89 42.04 57.80
CA ASN A 358 -54.24 41.73 58.28
C ASN A 358 -54.43 42.08 59.77
N ILE A 359 -53.44 41.80 60.62
CA ILE A 359 -53.44 42.22 62.04
C ILE A 359 -53.45 43.75 62.16
N GLN A 360 -52.76 44.46 61.27
CA GLN A 360 -52.72 45.93 61.26
C GLN A 360 -54.08 46.54 60.89
N LEU A 361 -54.79 45.96 59.92
CA LEU A 361 -56.19 46.30 59.60
C LEU A 361 -57.15 46.03 60.78
N HIS A 362 -56.95 44.91 61.50
CA HIS A 362 -57.72 44.63 62.72
C HIS A 362 -57.45 45.64 63.84
N LEU A 363 -56.20 46.09 64.00
CA LEU A 363 -55.81 47.13 64.96
C LEU A 363 -56.43 48.49 64.62
N GLU A 364 -56.50 48.83 63.34
CA GLU A 364 -57.12 50.08 62.87
C GLU A 364 -58.65 50.06 63.07
N HIS A 365 -59.27 48.89 62.87
CA HIS A 365 -60.68 48.68 63.21
C HIS A 365 -60.93 48.83 64.73
N ILE A 366 -60.08 48.23 65.59
CA ILE A 366 -60.18 48.37 67.04
C ILE A 366 -59.97 49.82 67.49
N LYS A 367 -59.01 50.55 66.91
CA LYS A 367 -58.83 51.98 67.18
C LYS A 367 -60.09 52.79 66.84
N SER A 368 -60.73 52.51 65.70
CA SER A 368 -62.00 53.16 65.34
C SER A 368 -63.14 52.86 66.33
N THR A 369 -63.15 51.68 66.95
CA THR A 369 -64.12 51.34 68.00
C THR A 369 -63.81 52.00 69.34
N ILE A 370 -62.53 52.20 69.67
CA ILE A 370 -62.10 52.97 70.84
C ILE A 370 -62.48 54.45 70.70
N ASP A 371 -62.31 55.04 69.51
CA ASP A 371 -62.71 56.43 69.26
C ASP A 371 -64.22 56.64 69.34
N LYS A 372 -65.02 55.63 68.94
CA LYS A 372 -66.48 55.63 69.14
C LYS A 372 -66.85 55.56 70.63
N LEU A 373 -66.15 54.74 71.41
CA LEU A 373 -66.37 54.64 72.86
C LEU A 373 -65.89 55.89 73.62
N ALA A 374 -64.83 56.56 73.15
CA ALA A 374 -64.36 57.82 73.71
C ALA A 374 -65.38 58.95 73.53
N LYS A 375 -66.05 59.04 72.37
CA LYS A 375 -67.16 59.99 72.15
C LYS A 375 -68.36 59.72 73.05
N THR A 376 -68.71 58.45 73.32
CA THR A 376 -69.78 58.13 74.27
C THR A 376 -69.44 58.49 75.73
N ILE A 377 -68.15 58.49 76.09
CA ILE A 377 -67.69 58.96 77.42
C ILE A 377 -67.78 60.48 77.52
N GLU A 378 -67.51 61.20 76.41
CA GLU A 378 -67.59 62.66 76.33
C GLU A 378 -69.04 63.17 76.36
N GLU A 379 -69.99 62.40 75.82
CA GLU A 379 -71.44 62.67 75.94
C GLU A 379 -71.95 62.44 77.38
N LEU A 380 -71.47 61.41 78.08
CA LEU A 380 -71.82 61.12 79.48
C LEU A 380 -71.19 62.11 80.49
N THR A 381 -70.08 62.77 80.16
CA THR A 381 -69.49 63.84 80.99
C THR A 381 -70.24 65.16 80.88
N VAL A 382 -70.85 65.46 79.73
CA VAL A 382 -71.73 66.63 79.55
C VAL A 382 -73.02 66.48 80.35
N GLU A 383 -73.60 65.27 80.40
CA GLU A 383 -74.79 64.95 81.21
C GLU A 383 -74.56 65.05 82.73
N LYS A 384 -73.32 64.84 83.19
CA LYS A 384 -72.91 65.03 84.59
C LYS A 384 -72.80 66.50 85.00
N SER A 385 -72.46 67.39 84.05
CA SER A 385 -72.29 68.83 84.30
C SER A 385 -73.63 69.59 84.39
N THR A 386 -74.65 69.13 83.68
CA THR A 386 -76.02 69.67 83.74
C THR A 386 -76.72 69.35 85.06
N LEU A 387 -76.45 68.18 85.67
CA LEU A 387 -76.99 67.80 86.98
C LEU A 387 -76.34 68.54 88.17
N GLN A 388 -75.19 69.19 88.00
CA GLN A 388 -74.53 69.99 89.05
C GLN A 388 -75.05 71.45 89.11
N THR A 389 -75.61 71.98 88.01
CA THR A 389 -76.16 73.35 87.96
C THR A 389 -77.59 73.46 88.51
N GLU A 390 -78.31 72.35 88.64
CA GLU A 390 -79.65 72.31 89.27
C GLU A 390 -79.60 72.35 90.82
N LEU A 391 -78.44 72.12 91.43
CA LEU A 391 -78.27 72.11 92.90
C LEU A 391 -78.03 73.52 93.51
N GLU A 392 -77.56 74.49 92.73
CA GLU A 392 -77.22 75.85 93.22
C GLU A 392 -78.43 76.82 93.23
N VAL A 393 -79.41 76.62 92.33
CA VAL A 393 -80.63 77.46 92.21
C VAL A 393 -81.60 77.29 93.40
N THR A 394 -81.41 76.27 94.24
CA THR A 394 -82.26 76.02 95.42
C THR A 394 -81.83 76.75 96.70
N LYS A 395 -80.72 77.51 96.69
CA LYS A 395 -80.24 78.27 97.87
C LYS A 395 -80.57 79.77 97.87
N GLU A 396 -80.96 80.38 96.75
CA GLU A 396 -81.19 81.84 96.65
C GLU A 396 -82.66 82.28 96.84
N LYS A 397 -83.61 81.35 97.01
CA LYS A 397 -85.05 81.68 97.19
C LYS A 397 -85.52 81.81 98.65
N LYS A 398 -84.64 82.14 99.60
CA LYS A 398 -84.98 82.24 101.04
C LYS A 398 -84.77 83.63 101.67
N LEU A 399 -84.55 84.70 100.90
CA LEU A 399 -84.18 86.01 101.47
C LEU A 399 -84.77 87.24 100.74
N GLU A 400 -86.02 87.16 100.25
CA GLU A 400 -86.64 88.32 99.58
C GLU A 400 -88.18 88.37 99.62
N ILE A 401 -88.80 88.07 100.77
CA ILE A 401 -90.21 88.43 101.03
C ILE A 401 -90.35 88.86 102.49
N GLU A 402 -90.16 90.15 102.77
CA GLU A 402 -90.84 90.91 103.83
C GLU A 402 -90.42 92.40 103.79
N ARG A 403 -91.23 93.21 103.10
CA ARG A 403 -91.62 94.62 103.41
C ARG A 403 -91.61 95.53 102.19
N ASP A 404 -92.73 95.51 101.47
CA ASP A 404 -93.27 96.68 100.76
C ASP A 404 -94.80 96.57 100.67
N VAL A 405 -95.47 96.59 101.84
CA VAL A 405 -96.87 96.98 101.97
C VAL A 405 -97.03 97.69 103.31
N ASP A 406 -96.92 99.03 103.30
CA ASP A 406 -97.46 99.91 104.36
C ASP A 406 -97.38 101.39 103.97
N LEU A 407 -97.86 101.78 102.78
CA LEU A 407 -98.06 103.22 102.49
C LEU A 407 -99.05 103.48 101.35
N LEU A 408 -100.33 103.07 101.51
CA LEU A 408 -101.44 103.69 100.78
C LEU A 408 -102.86 103.26 101.22
N ILE A 409 -103.35 103.63 102.42
CA ILE A 409 -104.78 104.01 102.66
C ILE A 409 -104.89 104.90 103.94
N HIS A 410 -104.33 106.11 103.95
CA HIS A 410 -104.71 107.13 104.95
C HIS A 410 -104.68 108.59 104.42
N GLU A 411 -105.10 108.79 103.16
CA GLU A 411 -105.57 110.11 102.71
C GLU A 411 -106.84 109.98 101.85
N LEU A 412 -107.95 110.47 102.43
CA LEU A 412 -109.01 111.26 101.80
C LEU A 412 -109.98 110.61 100.80
N LEU A 413 -111.14 110.25 101.37
CA LEU A 413 -112.47 110.84 101.08
C LEU A 413 -113.28 110.60 102.38
N THR A 414 -113.70 111.59 103.16
CA THR A 414 -114.57 112.72 102.80
C THR A 414 -114.56 113.81 103.88
N GLY A 415 -114.63 115.07 103.48
CA GLY A 415 -115.37 116.11 104.19
C GLY A 415 -116.48 116.62 103.27
N GLU A 416 -117.72 116.67 103.79
CA GLU A 416 -118.54 117.90 103.83
C GLU A 416 -119.84 117.72 104.62
N ALA A 417 -120.09 118.67 105.54
CA ALA A 417 -121.38 119.30 105.81
C ALA A 417 -121.17 120.59 106.64
N GLU A 418 -121.73 121.72 106.18
CA GLU A 418 -121.81 123.01 106.89
C GLU A 418 -123.02 123.10 107.83
N TYR A 419 -122.94 123.88 108.94
CA TYR A 419 -123.72 125.13 109.17
C TYR A 419 -123.53 125.80 110.58
N MET A 420 -123.40 127.15 110.55
CA MET A 420 -123.75 128.23 111.54
C MET A 420 -122.98 128.32 112.88
N PHE A 421 -122.57 129.47 113.45
CA PHE A 421 -123.09 130.85 113.45
C PHE A 421 -121.94 131.83 113.80
N LEU A 422 -121.97 132.98 113.16
CA LEU A 422 -121.02 134.09 113.23
C LEU A 422 -121.34 135.05 114.41
N THR A 423 -120.33 135.76 114.92
CA THR A 423 -120.36 137.19 115.37
C THR A 423 -121.32 137.69 116.46
N GLU A 424 -120.76 138.42 117.45
CA GLU A 424 -121.27 139.78 117.73
C GLU A 424 -120.31 140.75 118.46
N LYS A 425 -119.42 140.35 119.37
CA LYS A 425 -118.80 141.36 120.28
C LYS A 425 -117.40 141.82 119.91
N LEU A 426 -117.39 142.54 118.79
CA LEU A 426 -116.32 143.33 118.20
C LEU A 426 -116.49 144.82 118.55
N LYS A 427 -116.23 145.29 119.79
CA LYS A 427 -116.39 146.75 120.01
C LYS A 427 -115.44 147.50 120.93
N ASN A 428 -114.70 146.87 121.85
CA ASN A 428 -114.14 147.68 122.94
C ASN A 428 -112.67 148.09 122.90
N ARG A 429 -111.74 147.49 122.14
CA ARG A 429 -110.30 147.82 122.33
C ARG A 429 -109.45 147.89 121.05
N LYS A 430 -110.07 148.45 120.02
CA LYS A 430 -109.46 148.99 118.78
C LYS A 430 -108.42 150.10 119.00
N THR A 431 -108.18 150.54 120.24
CA THR A 431 -107.33 151.69 120.55
C THR A 431 -105.93 151.30 121.02
N GLU A 432 -105.67 150.03 121.35
CA GLU A 432 -104.32 149.53 121.68
C GLU A 432 -103.59 148.91 120.47
N THR A 433 -104.31 148.69 119.37
CA THR A 433 -103.79 148.02 118.16
C THR A 433 -103.01 148.98 117.26
N ASP A 434 -103.44 150.24 117.15
CA ASP A 434 -102.81 151.22 116.24
C ASP A 434 -101.38 151.64 116.67
N GLU A 435 -101.04 151.57 117.97
CA GLU A 435 -99.69 151.90 118.45
C GLU A 435 -98.68 150.76 118.27
N LEU A 436 -99.14 149.50 118.19
CA LEU A 436 -98.29 148.33 117.95
C LEU A 436 -98.03 148.10 116.45
N GLU A 437 -98.95 148.51 115.57
CA GLU A 437 -98.78 148.37 114.11
C GLU A 437 -97.64 149.21 113.53
N ASN A 438 -97.34 150.38 114.10
CA ASN A 438 -96.25 151.24 113.61
C ASN A 438 -94.83 150.73 113.97
N LYS A 439 -94.68 149.83 114.95
CA LYS A 439 -93.36 149.23 115.26
C LYS A 439 -93.08 147.97 114.45
N ILE A 440 -94.11 147.25 114.02
CA ILE A 440 -93.98 146.02 113.22
C ILE A 440 -93.52 146.35 111.80
N THR A 441 -94.02 147.43 111.20
CA THR A 441 -93.69 147.83 109.81
C THR A 441 -92.21 148.18 109.60
N ILE A 442 -91.49 148.64 110.62
CA ILE A 442 -90.05 148.95 110.52
C ILE A 442 -89.20 147.67 110.54
N VAL A 443 -89.62 146.65 111.29
CA VAL A 443 -88.87 145.38 111.44
C VAL A 443 -89.05 144.49 110.20
N ASP A 444 -90.26 144.42 109.63
CA ASP A 444 -90.53 143.67 108.39
C ASP A 444 -89.68 144.16 107.20
N GLY A 445 -89.39 145.46 107.14
CA GLY A 445 -88.53 146.04 106.11
C GLY A 445 -87.08 145.55 106.18
N GLN A 446 -86.55 145.38 107.39
CA GLN A 446 -85.17 144.88 107.61
C GLN A 446 -85.06 143.37 107.35
N GLU A 447 -86.11 142.61 107.65
CA GLU A 447 -86.16 141.17 107.41
C GLU A 447 -86.22 140.83 105.91
N GLY A 448 -86.92 141.66 105.12
CA GLY A 448 -87.01 141.51 103.66
C GLY A 448 -85.67 141.71 102.92
N GLU A 449 -84.78 142.56 103.42
CA GLU A 449 -83.45 142.74 102.82
C GLU A 449 -82.50 141.57 103.12
N MET A 450 -82.51 141.06 104.35
CA MET A 450 -81.67 139.90 104.74
C MET A 450 -82.06 138.63 103.97
N ASN A 451 -83.34 138.37 103.75
CA ASN A 451 -83.80 137.19 103.01
C ASN A 451 -83.38 137.21 101.52
N LYS A 452 -83.29 138.38 100.89
CA LYS A 452 -82.76 138.50 99.51
C LYS A 452 -81.28 138.14 99.42
N ILE A 453 -80.49 138.49 100.44
CA ILE A 453 -79.06 138.15 100.48
C ILE A 453 -78.87 136.65 100.65
N ILE A 454 -79.65 136.00 101.52
CA ILE A 454 -79.59 134.55 101.75
C ILE A 454 -79.90 133.78 100.46
N SER A 455 -80.99 134.13 99.76
CA SER A 455 -81.38 133.47 98.51
C SER A 455 -80.30 133.57 97.42
N ASN A 456 -79.64 134.73 97.30
CA ASN A 456 -78.54 134.90 96.34
C ASN A 456 -77.30 134.05 96.69
N LEU A 457 -76.96 133.93 97.97
CA LEU A 457 -75.85 133.10 98.44
C LEU A 457 -76.13 131.60 98.26
N GLU A 458 -77.37 131.15 98.52
CA GLU A 458 -77.81 129.78 98.24
C GLU A 458 -77.74 129.46 96.75
N GLY A 459 -78.21 130.38 95.89
CA GLY A 459 -78.10 130.24 94.43
C GLY A 459 -76.66 130.22 93.90
N LEU A 460 -75.70 130.88 94.57
CA LEU A 460 -74.27 130.78 94.26
C LEU A 460 -73.68 129.44 94.72
N ARG A 461 -74.05 128.95 95.91
CA ARG A 461 -73.60 127.65 96.44
C ARG A 461 -74.06 126.50 95.53
N GLU A 462 -75.32 126.52 95.13
CA GLU A 462 -75.94 125.53 94.23
C GLU A 462 -75.22 125.48 92.87
N ARG A 463 -74.92 126.65 92.29
CA ARG A 463 -74.18 126.73 91.01
C ARG A 463 -72.77 126.16 91.12
N LYS A 464 -72.03 126.49 92.18
CA LYS A 464 -70.66 125.98 92.38
C LYS A 464 -70.64 124.47 92.65
N ALA A 465 -71.63 123.93 93.38
CA ALA A 465 -71.77 122.49 93.58
C ALA A 465 -72.02 121.74 92.26
N ARG A 466 -72.86 122.29 91.37
CA ARG A 466 -73.07 121.71 90.03
C ARG A 466 -71.83 121.77 89.15
N GLU A 467 -71.09 122.87 89.16
CA GLU A 467 -69.82 122.99 88.42
C GLU A 467 -68.79 121.95 88.88
N ALA A 468 -68.64 121.75 90.19
CA ALA A 468 -67.74 120.74 90.75
C ALA A 468 -68.17 119.31 90.39
N ALA A 469 -69.48 119.01 90.45
CA ALA A 469 -70.01 117.71 90.04
C ALA A 469 -69.80 117.43 88.54
N LYS A 470 -69.94 118.46 87.69
CA LYS A 470 -69.66 118.35 86.25
C LYS A 470 -68.17 118.06 86.00
N LYS A 471 -67.26 118.83 86.59
CA LYS A 471 -65.81 118.61 86.43
C LYS A 471 -65.34 117.25 86.94
N LYS A 472 -65.93 116.73 88.01
CA LYS A 472 -65.66 115.37 88.50
C LYS A 472 -66.11 114.30 87.51
N ARG A 473 -67.25 114.50 86.84
CA ARG A 473 -67.76 113.61 85.79
C ARG A 473 -66.82 113.61 84.58
N ASP A 474 -66.49 114.80 84.07
CA ASP A 474 -65.57 114.97 82.94
C ASP A 474 -64.19 114.31 83.21
N PHE A 475 -63.68 114.39 84.44
CA PHE A 475 -62.43 113.71 84.82
C PHE A 475 -62.54 112.18 84.83
N MET A 476 -63.65 111.64 85.34
CA MET A 476 -63.89 110.18 85.33
C MET A 476 -64.01 109.65 83.91
N ASP A 477 -64.68 110.39 83.02
CA ASP A 477 -64.83 110.03 81.62
C ASP A 477 -63.46 110.01 80.92
N ALA A 478 -62.62 111.04 81.14
CA ALA A 478 -61.25 111.08 80.59
C ALA A 478 -60.36 109.94 81.12
N VAL A 479 -60.48 109.56 82.40
CA VAL A 479 -59.78 108.40 82.96
C VAL A 479 -60.28 107.09 82.34
N GLY A 480 -61.58 107.01 82.04
CA GLY A 480 -62.17 105.90 81.28
C GLY A 480 -61.57 105.76 79.89
N GLU A 481 -61.49 106.86 79.13
CA GLU A 481 -60.89 106.89 77.79
C GLU A 481 -59.42 106.48 77.79
N ILE A 482 -58.62 106.98 78.75
CA ILE A 482 -57.20 106.59 78.88
C ILE A 482 -57.06 105.08 79.12
N LYS A 483 -57.93 104.49 79.95
CA LYS A 483 -57.92 103.04 80.18
C LYS A 483 -58.27 102.27 78.91
N ILE A 484 -59.28 102.70 78.16
CA ILE A 484 -59.66 102.08 76.88
C ILE A 484 -58.50 102.13 75.88
N LEU A 485 -57.86 103.29 75.74
CA LEU A 485 -56.69 103.46 74.86
C LEU A 485 -55.51 102.58 75.31
N HIS A 486 -55.28 102.43 76.62
CA HIS A 486 -54.21 101.55 77.12
C HIS A 486 -54.49 100.07 76.82
N PHE A 487 -55.74 99.61 77.00
CA PHE A 487 -56.14 98.26 76.61
C PHE A 487 -55.98 98.03 75.11
N SER A 488 -56.47 98.97 74.28
CA SER A 488 -56.34 98.88 72.82
C SER A 488 -54.88 98.86 72.36
N ASN A 489 -54.01 99.66 72.98
CA ASN A 489 -52.58 99.65 72.65
C ASN A 489 -51.91 98.33 73.07
N GLY A 490 -52.33 97.74 74.20
CA GLY A 490 -51.89 96.42 74.63
C GLY A 490 -52.32 95.31 73.67
N GLU A 491 -53.55 95.36 73.15
CA GLU A 491 -54.03 94.43 72.12
C GLU A 491 -53.24 94.59 70.81
N LEU A 492 -53.03 95.83 70.35
CA LEU A 492 -52.23 96.10 69.16
C LEU A 492 -50.79 95.58 69.30
N PHE A 493 -50.15 95.77 70.46
CA PHE A 493 -48.82 95.21 70.72
C PHE A 493 -48.80 93.68 70.68
N LYS A 494 -49.82 93.02 71.23
CA LYS A 494 -49.96 91.56 71.12
C LYS A 494 -50.10 91.12 69.66
N THR A 495 -50.95 91.79 68.89
CA THR A 495 -51.11 91.49 67.46
C THR A 495 -49.83 91.72 66.65
N LEU A 496 -49.06 92.77 66.96
CA LEU A 496 -47.76 93.04 66.33
C LEU A 496 -46.78 91.90 66.62
N ASN A 497 -46.66 91.49 67.89
CA ASN A 497 -45.77 90.40 68.29
C ASN A 497 -46.21 89.06 67.68
N GLU A 498 -47.51 88.79 67.55
CA GLU A 498 -48.01 87.61 66.83
C GLU A 498 -47.64 87.64 65.35
N ILE A 499 -47.73 88.80 64.69
CA ILE A 499 -47.34 88.96 63.28
C ILE A 499 -45.82 88.80 63.12
N GLU A 500 -45.01 89.38 64.00
CA GLU A 500 -43.55 89.21 63.98
C GLU A 500 -43.15 87.75 64.17
N ASN A 501 -43.78 87.05 65.13
CA ASN A 501 -43.53 85.61 65.33
C ASN A 501 -43.97 84.79 64.11
N LYS A 502 -45.11 85.11 63.49
CA LYS A 502 -45.55 84.48 62.23
C LYS A 502 -44.56 84.75 61.10
N TYR A 503 -44.02 85.96 61.00
CA TYR A 503 -43.04 86.34 59.99
C TYR A 503 -41.72 85.57 60.16
N ILE A 504 -41.21 85.49 61.40
CA ILE A 504 -39.99 84.72 61.72
C ILE A 504 -40.21 83.23 61.41
N ALA A 505 -41.36 82.66 61.80
CA ALA A 505 -41.69 81.27 61.49
C ALA A 505 -41.75 81.01 59.98
N LEU A 506 -42.33 81.95 59.20
CA LEU A 506 -42.39 81.85 57.74
C LEU A 506 -40.99 81.96 57.11
N GLN A 507 -40.14 82.86 57.60
CA GLN A 507 -38.75 82.99 57.14
C GLN A 507 -37.94 81.71 57.42
N GLN A 508 -38.10 81.12 58.61
CA GLN A 508 -37.48 79.85 58.95
C GLN A 508 -37.98 78.71 58.05
N SER A 509 -39.30 78.63 57.83
CA SER A 509 -39.90 77.64 56.92
C SER A 509 -39.40 77.80 55.48
N TYR A 510 -39.30 79.03 54.97
CA TYR A 510 -38.74 79.31 53.65
C TYR A 510 -37.27 78.90 53.56
N SER A 511 -36.46 79.19 54.58
CA SER A 511 -35.05 78.77 54.61
C SER A 511 -34.89 77.24 54.64
N LEU A 512 -35.82 76.54 55.31
CA LEU A 512 -35.86 75.07 55.32
C LEU A 512 -36.23 74.55 53.93
N MET A 513 -37.26 75.12 53.30
CA MET A 513 -37.68 74.76 51.95
C MET A 513 -36.58 75.03 50.92
N GLU A 514 -35.81 76.11 51.06
CA GLU A 514 -34.67 76.38 50.21
C GLU A 514 -33.54 75.35 50.41
N ARG A 515 -33.24 74.95 51.65
CA ARG A 515 -32.30 73.86 51.93
C ARG A 515 -32.79 72.53 51.36
N GLU A 516 -34.07 72.21 51.50
CA GLU A 516 -34.67 71.00 50.95
C GLU A 516 -34.63 71.02 49.42
N ARG A 517 -35.01 72.13 48.78
CA ARG A 517 -34.89 72.31 47.32
C ARG A 517 -33.46 72.11 46.85
N ASN A 518 -32.47 72.71 47.53
CA ASN A 518 -31.06 72.57 47.16
C ASN A 518 -30.56 71.13 47.40
N LYS A 519 -31.04 70.44 48.44
CA LYS A 519 -30.75 69.02 48.69
C LYS A 519 -31.33 68.14 47.58
N TYR A 520 -32.57 68.37 47.17
CA TYR A 520 -33.19 67.64 46.06
C TYR A 520 -32.52 67.95 44.72
N ALA A 521 -32.16 69.21 44.46
CA ALA A 521 -31.42 69.58 43.25
C ALA A 521 -30.07 68.86 43.18
N LYS A 522 -29.33 68.78 44.30
CA LYS A 522 -28.10 68.00 44.38
C LYS A 522 -28.36 66.50 44.17
N ALA A 523 -29.38 65.93 44.81
CA ALA A 523 -29.73 64.52 44.63
C ALA A 523 -30.11 64.20 43.17
N ILE A 524 -30.81 65.11 42.49
CA ILE A 524 -31.13 64.98 41.06
C ILE A 524 -29.86 65.05 40.21
N GLN A 525 -28.94 65.97 40.51
CA GLN A 525 -27.66 66.07 39.81
C GLN A 525 -26.80 64.81 40.00
N ASP A 526 -26.66 64.34 41.24
CA ASP A 526 -25.90 63.13 41.58
C ASP A 526 -26.53 61.89 40.91
N SER A 527 -27.86 61.81 40.88
CA SER A 527 -28.60 60.74 40.18
C SER A 527 -28.40 60.81 38.66
N ALA A 528 -28.45 62.01 38.07
CA ALA A 528 -28.21 62.20 36.64
C ALA A 528 -26.77 61.85 36.24
N GLN A 529 -25.79 62.21 37.08
CA GLN A 529 -24.39 61.81 36.88
C GLN A 529 -24.23 60.30 36.99
N SER A 530 -24.78 59.66 38.03
CA SER A 530 -24.74 58.20 38.18
C SER A 530 -25.40 57.49 36.99
N HIS A 531 -26.51 58.03 36.49
CA HIS A 531 -27.17 57.49 35.30
C HIS A 531 -26.29 57.61 34.04
N ALA A 532 -25.56 58.72 33.87
CA ALA A 532 -24.61 58.88 32.78
C ALA A 532 -23.44 57.89 32.88
N GLU A 533 -22.86 57.72 34.07
CA GLU A 533 -21.79 56.74 34.32
C GLU A 533 -22.24 55.30 34.06
N ILE A 534 -23.45 54.93 34.48
CA ILE A 534 -24.02 53.61 34.20
C ILE A 534 -24.26 53.44 32.69
N ARG A 535 -24.72 54.48 32.00
CA ARG A 535 -24.91 54.43 30.54
C ARG A 535 -23.59 54.22 29.79
N GLU A 536 -22.51 54.90 30.21
CA GLU A 536 -21.18 54.68 29.64
C GLU A 536 -20.67 53.27 29.93
N LYS A 537 -20.86 52.76 31.15
CA LYS A 537 -20.53 51.35 31.49
C LYS A 537 -21.31 50.37 30.64
N ASN A 538 -22.61 50.57 30.44
CA ASN A 538 -23.42 49.72 29.58
C ASN A 538 -22.91 49.75 28.14
N LYS A 539 -22.52 50.91 27.61
CA LYS A 539 -21.93 51.00 26.27
C LYS A 539 -20.59 50.26 26.16
N ILE A 540 -19.75 50.29 27.20
CA ILE A 540 -18.51 49.49 27.25
C ILE A 540 -18.84 48.00 27.26
N LEU A 541 -19.77 47.57 28.11
CA LEU A 541 -20.20 46.17 28.18
C LEU A 541 -20.86 45.69 26.88
N GLU A 542 -21.63 46.54 26.19
CA GLU A 542 -22.19 46.25 24.87
C GLU A 542 -21.07 46.02 23.84
N ASN A 543 -20.05 46.88 23.83
CA ASN A 543 -18.89 46.70 22.96
C ASN A 543 -18.10 45.42 23.31
N GLU A 544 -17.91 45.13 24.60
CA GLU A 544 -17.27 43.90 25.05
C GLU A 544 -18.06 42.66 24.65
N LEU A 545 -19.39 42.69 24.77
CA LEU A 545 -20.28 41.63 24.29
C LEU A 545 -20.17 41.47 22.76
N GLU A 546 -20.09 42.56 22.00
CA GLU A 546 -19.90 42.49 20.55
C GLU A 546 -18.53 41.87 20.19
N VAL A 547 -17.47 42.25 20.90
CA VAL A 547 -16.13 41.66 20.71
C VAL A 547 -16.14 40.18 21.08
N LEU A 548 -16.71 39.80 22.22
CA LEU A 548 -16.79 38.42 22.67
C LEU A 548 -17.65 37.56 21.74
N THR A 549 -18.76 38.10 21.24
CA THR A 549 -19.60 37.38 20.27
C THR A 549 -18.88 37.17 18.95
N LYS A 550 -18.17 38.17 18.42
CA LYS A 550 -17.30 38.01 17.24
C LYS A 550 -16.19 36.99 17.49
N GLN A 551 -15.49 37.06 18.62
CA GLN A 551 -14.46 36.07 18.99
C GLN A 551 -15.04 34.66 19.14
N ASN A 552 -16.25 34.52 19.66
CA ASN A 552 -16.91 33.22 19.77
C ASN A 552 -17.33 32.70 18.39
N GLN A 553 -17.79 33.57 17.50
CA GLN A 553 -18.07 33.21 16.10
C GLN A 553 -16.81 32.74 15.37
N THR A 554 -15.70 33.48 15.45
CA THR A 554 -14.44 33.07 14.81
C THR A 554 -13.92 31.76 15.39
N LYS A 555 -13.93 31.60 16.71
CA LYS A 555 -13.56 30.32 17.36
C LYS A 555 -14.49 29.17 16.97
N SER A 556 -15.78 29.43 16.78
CA SER A 556 -16.73 28.42 16.30
C SER A 556 -16.43 27.98 14.87
N GLU A 557 -16.06 28.93 14.00
CA GLU A 557 -15.63 28.65 12.63
C GLU A 557 -14.31 27.88 12.58
N GLU A 558 -13.31 28.28 13.36
CA GLU A 558 -12.05 27.55 13.52
C GLU A 558 -12.29 26.12 14.03
N LEU A 559 -13.15 25.96 15.06
CA LEU A 559 -13.51 24.65 15.60
C LEU A 559 -14.21 23.77 14.54
N LYS A 560 -15.09 24.35 13.71
CA LYS A 560 -15.72 23.63 12.59
C LYS A 560 -14.68 23.20 11.55
N GLN A 561 -13.71 24.04 11.22
CA GLN A 561 -12.63 23.68 10.30
C GLN A 561 -11.76 22.55 10.87
N VAL A 562 -11.40 22.61 12.15
CA VAL A 562 -10.63 21.55 12.80
C VAL A 562 -11.42 20.24 12.83
N LYS A 563 -12.73 20.28 13.17
CA LYS A 563 -13.58 19.08 13.12
C LYS A 563 -13.61 18.44 11.74
N ARG A 564 -13.76 19.24 10.68
CA ARG A 564 -13.72 18.74 9.29
C ARG A 564 -12.37 18.09 8.96
N LYS A 565 -11.25 18.74 9.31
CA LYS A 565 -9.91 18.16 9.11
C LYS A 565 -9.75 16.83 9.84
N VAL A 566 -10.24 16.72 11.08
CA VAL A 566 -10.22 15.47 11.84
C VAL A 566 -11.11 14.40 11.19
N GLU A 567 -12.29 14.75 10.69
CA GLU A 567 -13.16 13.83 9.95
C GLU A 567 -12.49 13.35 8.65
N ASP A 568 -11.83 14.24 7.91
CA ASP A 568 -11.05 13.92 6.71
C ASP A 568 -9.86 13.00 7.04
N GLU A 569 -9.14 13.25 8.14
CA GLU A 569 -8.05 12.38 8.61
C GLU A 569 -8.55 11.00 9.06
N VAL A 570 -9.72 10.93 9.70
CA VAL A 570 -10.33 9.65 10.11
C VAL A 570 -10.77 8.84 8.89
N THR A 571 -11.38 9.49 7.90
CA THR A 571 -11.82 8.81 6.66
C THR A 571 -10.63 8.35 5.82
N THR A 572 -9.60 9.18 5.66
CA THR A 572 -8.35 8.80 4.98
C THR A 572 -7.65 7.64 5.70
N LYS A 573 -7.55 7.68 7.03
CA LYS A 573 -7.02 6.55 7.82
C LYS A 573 -7.84 5.27 7.63
N ALA A 574 -9.17 5.35 7.62
CA ALA A 574 -10.03 4.20 7.37
C ALA A 574 -9.81 3.62 5.95
N SER A 575 -9.67 4.49 4.95
CA SER A 575 -9.32 4.10 3.58
C SER A 575 -7.96 3.40 3.52
N MET A 576 -6.92 3.97 4.15
CA MET A 576 -5.58 3.37 4.21
C MET A 576 -5.58 2.02 4.92
N LEU A 577 -6.34 1.87 6.02
CA LEU A 577 -6.47 0.58 6.71
C LEU A 577 -7.19 -0.47 5.86
N SER A 578 -8.19 -0.06 5.08
CA SER A 578 -8.88 -0.93 4.12
C SER A 578 -7.92 -1.38 3.01
N GLU A 579 -7.17 -0.45 2.41
CA GLU A 579 -6.15 -0.77 1.40
C GLU A 579 -5.04 -1.66 1.95
N PHE A 580 -4.56 -1.37 3.16
CA PHE A 580 -3.57 -2.20 3.85
C PHE A 580 -4.10 -3.62 4.08
N SER A 581 -5.34 -3.75 4.53
CA SER A 581 -5.99 -5.05 4.72
C SER A 581 -6.12 -5.82 3.40
N LYS A 582 -6.48 -5.14 2.31
CA LYS A 582 -6.55 -5.72 0.97
C LYS A 582 -5.18 -6.16 0.47
N LYS A 583 -4.14 -5.33 0.61
CA LYS A 583 -2.75 -5.69 0.25
C LYS A 583 -2.23 -6.85 1.09
N ARG A 584 -2.55 -6.89 2.40
CA ARG A 584 -2.18 -8.01 3.28
C ARG A 584 -2.82 -9.32 2.85
N LEU A 585 -4.10 -9.29 2.44
CA LEU A 585 -4.78 -10.48 1.92
C LEU A 585 -4.14 -10.95 0.61
N LEU A 586 -3.84 -10.02 -0.30
CA LEU A 586 -3.15 -10.33 -1.56
C LEU A 586 -1.76 -10.94 -1.32
N TYR A 587 -1.01 -10.40 -0.36
CA TYR A 587 0.29 -10.95 0.03
C TYR A 587 0.17 -12.40 0.52
N LYS A 588 -0.81 -12.69 1.40
CA LYS A 588 -1.07 -14.06 1.86
C LYS A 588 -1.44 -15.00 0.71
N GLN A 589 -2.28 -14.56 -0.22
CA GLN A 589 -2.62 -15.36 -1.41
C GLN A 589 -1.39 -15.64 -2.27
N LYS A 590 -0.48 -14.66 -2.40
CA LYS A 590 0.79 -14.86 -3.11
C LYS A 590 1.75 -15.79 -2.38
N GLU A 591 1.76 -15.74 -1.06
CA GLU A 591 2.53 -16.65 -0.22
C GLU A 591 2.01 -18.10 -0.34
N GLU A 592 0.69 -18.29 -0.33
CA GLU A 592 0.05 -19.59 -0.60
C GLU A 592 0.38 -20.09 -2.02
N GLN A 593 0.28 -19.24 -3.04
CA GLN A 593 0.67 -19.58 -4.42
C GLN A 593 2.16 -19.95 -4.52
N ASN A 594 3.05 -19.23 -3.83
CA ASN A 594 4.47 -19.57 -3.80
C ASN A 594 4.71 -20.92 -3.13
N LEU A 595 3.99 -21.24 -2.05
CA LEU A 595 4.08 -22.56 -1.41
C LEU A 595 3.59 -23.67 -2.35
N GLU A 596 2.51 -23.45 -3.08
CA GLU A 596 2.03 -24.40 -4.11
C GLU A 596 3.08 -24.62 -5.21
N ILE A 597 3.70 -23.53 -5.70
CA ILE A 597 4.77 -23.61 -6.70
C ILE A 597 6.00 -24.34 -6.15
N ILE A 598 6.38 -24.10 -4.90
CA ILE A 598 7.51 -24.81 -4.26
C ILE A 598 7.21 -26.32 -4.18
N MET A 599 5.99 -26.69 -3.77
CA MET A 599 5.58 -28.10 -3.75
C MET A 599 5.58 -28.73 -5.15
N GLU A 600 5.19 -27.98 -6.18
CA GLU A 600 5.26 -28.43 -7.57
C GLU A 600 6.70 -28.58 -8.06
N ILE A 601 7.59 -27.65 -7.71
CA ILE A 601 9.03 -27.74 -7.99
C ILE A 601 9.63 -28.97 -7.32
N ASP A 602 9.33 -29.23 -6.05
CA ASP A 602 9.82 -30.42 -5.33
C ASP A 602 9.35 -31.72 -5.99
N LYS A 603 8.10 -31.74 -6.46
CA LYS A 603 7.55 -32.88 -7.21
C LYS A 603 8.26 -33.06 -8.55
N LEU A 604 8.45 -31.98 -9.32
CA LEU A 604 9.16 -32.03 -10.60
C LEU A 604 10.61 -32.46 -10.40
N ASN A 605 11.28 -32.00 -9.35
CA ASN A 605 12.64 -32.44 -8.99
C ASN A 605 12.66 -33.94 -8.65
N ALA A 606 11.66 -34.46 -7.95
CA ALA A 606 11.55 -35.90 -7.70
C ALA A 606 11.34 -36.70 -9.01
N ASP A 607 10.51 -36.21 -9.93
CA ASP A 607 10.30 -36.81 -11.24
C ASP A 607 11.58 -36.77 -12.10
N ILE A 608 12.35 -35.67 -12.05
CA ILE A 608 13.66 -35.53 -12.71
C ILE A 608 14.65 -36.56 -12.15
N ASN A 609 14.78 -36.66 -10.82
CA ASN A 609 15.68 -37.63 -10.20
C ASN A 609 15.32 -39.08 -10.61
N LEU A 610 14.03 -39.41 -10.67
CA LEU A 610 13.57 -40.72 -11.12
C LEU A 610 13.89 -40.95 -12.61
N ALA A 611 13.73 -39.93 -13.45
CA ALA A 611 14.11 -39.99 -14.86
C ALA A 611 15.62 -40.16 -15.05
N GLU A 612 16.44 -39.49 -14.24
CA GLU A 612 17.91 -39.63 -14.23
C GLU A 612 18.34 -41.03 -13.81
N GLU A 613 17.73 -41.60 -12.75
CA GLU A 613 17.97 -42.99 -12.35
C GLU A 613 17.60 -43.97 -13.46
N MET A 614 16.45 -43.78 -14.11
CA MET A 614 16.04 -44.59 -15.26
C MET A 614 17.01 -44.45 -16.44
N MET A 615 17.50 -43.24 -16.73
CA MET A 615 18.47 -43.00 -17.79
C MET A 615 19.82 -43.66 -17.47
N MET A 616 20.26 -43.62 -16.23
CA MET A 616 21.49 -44.29 -15.77
C MET A 616 21.36 -45.81 -15.85
N MET A 617 20.22 -46.38 -15.44
CA MET A 617 19.93 -47.80 -15.62
C MET A 617 19.94 -48.21 -17.10
N LEU A 618 19.34 -47.40 -17.98
CA LEU A 618 19.31 -47.66 -19.41
C LEU A 618 20.71 -47.61 -20.02
N LYS A 619 21.53 -46.62 -19.64
CA LYS A 619 22.92 -46.50 -20.07
C LYS A 619 23.73 -47.74 -19.66
N LYS A 620 23.59 -48.19 -18.42
CA LYS A 620 24.25 -49.40 -17.93
C LYS A 620 23.83 -50.64 -18.72
N LYS A 621 22.53 -50.82 -19.00
CA LYS A 621 22.03 -51.92 -19.84
C LYS A 621 22.59 -51.85 -21.26
N TYR A 622 22.68 -50.66 -21.84
CA TYR A 622 23.27 -50.47 -23.16
C TYR A 622 24.76 -50.80 -23.17
N GLU A 623 25.51 -50.34 -22.17
CA GLU A 623 26.94 -50.68 -22.01
C GLU A 623 27.15 -52.20 -21.89
N THR A 624 26.35 -52.89 -21.08
CA THR A 624 26.38 -54.35 -20.99
C THR A 624 26.05 -55.01 -22.33
N GLY A 625 25.00 -54.55 -23.03
CA GLY A 625 24.66 -55.07 -24.35
C GLY A 625 25.75 -54.86 -25.41
N VAL A 626 26.47 -53.73 -25.34
CA VAL A 626 27.64 -53.47 -26.20
C VAL A 626 28.81 -54.38 -25.82
N GLN A 627 29.05 -54.61 -24.53
CA GLN A 627 30.07 -55.55 -24.06
C GLN A 627 29.77 -56.98 -24.53
N ASP A 628 28.54 -57.46 -24.37
CA ASP A 628 28.10 -58.78 -24.80
C ASP A 628 28.23 -58.94 -26.32
N ARG A 629 27.83 -57.92 -27.09
CA ARG A 629 27.99 -57.89 -28.55
C ARG A 629 29.46 -57.95 -28.95
N ASN A 630 30.31 -57.15 -28.32
CA ASN A 630 31.75 -57.12 -28.62
C ASN A 630 32.42 -58.45 -28.24
N TYR A 631 32.05 -59.02 -27.09
CA TYR A 631 32.54 -60.33 -26.65
C TYR A 631 32.15 -61.44 -27.63
N THR A 632 30.89 -61.47 -28.05
CA THR A 632 30.39 -62.40 -29.08
C THR A 632 31.11 -62.17 -30.41
N GLY A 633 31.37 -60.91 -30.78
CA GLY A 633 32.14 -60.54 -31.95
C GLY A 633 33.57 -61.09 -31.93
N ILE A 634 34.26 -60.99 -30.79
CA ILE A 634 35.59 -61.58 -30.60
C ILE A 634 35.53 -63.09 -30.72
N GLN A 635 34.58 -63.76 -30.05
CA GLN A 635 34.43 -65.22 -30.16
C GLN A 635 34.18 -65.70 -31.60
N LEU A 636 33.41 -64.94 -32.39
CA LEU A 636 33.17 -65.27 -33.79
C LEU A 636 34.45 -65.11 -34.62
N ILE A 637 35.28 -64.11 -34.33
CA ILE A 637 36.59 -63.95 -34.96
C ILE A 637 37.49 -65.14 -34.58
N ASP A 638 37.59 -65.46 -33.29
CA ASP A 638 38.41 -66.58 -32.80
C ASP A 638 37.97 -67.90 -33.46
N ARG A 639 36.66 -68.16 -33.57
CA ARG A 639 36.15 -69.35 -34.26
C ARG A 639 36.42 -69.34 -35.76
N ASN A 640 36.39 -68.17 -36.40
CA ASN A 640 36.73 -68.06 -37.80
C ASN A 640 38.24 -68.31 -38.02
N ASP A 641 39.09 -67.84 -37.12
CA ASP A 641 40.53 -68.11 -37.12
C ASP A 641 40.80 -69.61 -36.89
N GLU A 642 40.09 -70.25 -35.96
CA GLU A 642 40.11 -71.71 -35.78
C GLU A 642 39.72 -72.45 -37.07
N LEU A 643 38.66 -72.01 -37.75
CA LEU A 643 38.26 -72.58 -39.05
C LEU A 643 39.33 -72.39 -40.12
N CYS A 644 39.98 -71.23 -40.19
CA CYS A 644 41.09 -70.99 -41.12
C CYS A 644 42.25 -71.95 -40.86
N ILE A 645 42.63 -72.13 -39.60
CA ILE A 645 43.67 -73.09 -39.19
C ILE A 645 43.28 -74.52 -39.57
N LEU A 646 42.01 -74.89 -39.37
CA LEU A 646 41.51 -76.22 -39.75
C LEU A 646 41.52 -76.43 -41.27
N TYR A 647 41.16 -75.43 -42.07
CA TYR A 647 41.26 -75.50 -43.53
C TYR A 647 42.71 -75.62 -44.00
N GLU A 648 43.63 -74.85 -43.45
CA GLU A 648 45.06 -74.97 -43.76
C GLU A 648 45.59 -76.36 -43.40
N LYS A 649 45.22 -76.88 -42.23
CA LYS A 649 45.59 -78.23 -41.80
C LYS A 649 45.01 -79.31 -42.71
N ALA A 650 43.74 -79.18 -43.10
CA ALA A 650 43.09 -80.10 -44.03
C ALA A 650 43.78 -80.08 -45.40
N ASN A 651 44.08 -78.89 -45.93
CA ASN A 651 44.79 -78.74 -47.20
C ASN A 651 46.21 -79.32 -47.14
N ALA A 652 46.93 -79.12 -46.03
CA ALA A 652 48.24 -79.71 -45.80
C ALA A 652 48.17 -81.24 -45.73
N GLN A 653 47.19 -81.80 -45.03
CA GLN A 653 46.95 -83.24 -44.98
C GLN A 653 46.57 -83.82 -46.34
N GLU A 654 45.72 -83.14 -47.12
CA GLU A 654 45.37 -83.56 -48.48
C GLU A 654 46.60 -83.59 -49.39
N LYS A 655 47.49 -82.60 -49.26
CA LYS A 655 48.77 -82.59 -49.98
C LYS A 655 49.64 -83.79 -49.60
N ILE A 656 49.78 -84.07 -48.30
CA ILE A 656 50.55 -85.24 -47.80
C ILE A 656 49.94 -86.54 -48.31
N ILE A 657 48.61 -86.67 -48.33
CA ILE A 657 47.93 -87.85 -48.85
C ILE A 657 48.21 -88.01 -50.34
N LYS A 658 48.11 -86.95 -51.15
CA LYS A 658 48.43 -86.99 -52.59
C LYS A 658 49.88 -87.40 -52.84
N GLU A 659 50.82 -86.86 -52.08
CA GLU A 659 52.23 -87.25 -52.13
C GLU A 659 52.42 -88.73 -51.74
N GLY A 660 51.74 -89.17 -50.69
CA GLY A 660 51.73 -90.57 -50.25
C GLY A 660 51.13 -91.53 -51.28
N GLU A 661 50.02 -91.16 -51.95
CA GLU A 661 49.40 -91.93 -53.02
C GLU A 661 50.31 -92.06 -54.25
N ILE A 662 51.04 -90.98 -54.60
CA ILE A 662 52.02 -91.02 -55.68
C ILE A 662 53.15 -91.98 -55.31
N GLU A 663 53.67 -91.90 -54.10
CA GLU A 663 54.76 -92.78 -53.65
C GLU A 663 54.31 -94.24 -53.54
N MET A 664 53.09 -94.50 -53.03
CA MET A 664 52.50 -95.83 -52.99
C MET A 664 52.32 -96.41 -54.40
N ARG A 665 51.87 -95.60 -55.37
CA ARG A 665 51.80 -96.01 -56.78
C ARG A 665 53.17 -96.38 -57.36
N LYS A 666 54.22 -95.62 -57.06
CA LYS A 666 55.59 -95.99 -57.47
C LYS A 666 56.01 -97.33 -56.86
N ARG A 667 55.74 -97.56 -55.57
CA ARG A 667 56.04 -98.84 -54.91
C ARG A 667 55.25 -100.00 -55.51
N ASP A 668 53.99 -99.79 -55.88
CA ASP A 668 53.19 -100.79 -56.59
C ASP A 668 53.75 -101.10 -57.98
N GLU A 669 54.24 -100.08 -58.71
CA GLU A 669 54.96 -100.25 -59.98
C GLU A 669 56.27 -101.03 -59.81
N GLU A 670 57.07 -100.71 -58.78
CA GLU A 670 58.28 -101.47 -58.42
C GLU A 670 57.95 -102.93 -58.09
N ILE A 671 56.90 -103.19 -57.29
CA ILE A 671 56.46 -104.55 -56.96
C ILE A 671 56.03 -105.29 -58.24
N LYS A 672 55.32 -104.63 -59.16
CA LYS A 672 54.94 -105.23 -60.45
C LYS A 672 56.17 -105.56 -61.28
N ALA A 673 57.16 -104.68 -61.35
CA ALA A 673 58.41 -104.91 -62.05
C ALA A 673 59.17 -106.12 -61.43
N LEU A 674 59.33 -106.14 -60.11
CA LEU A 674 59.98 -107.25 -59.39
C LEU A 674 59.24 -108.58 -59.57
N LYS A 675 57.90 -108.57 -59.66
CA LYS A 675 57.11 -109.77 -59.96
C LYS A 675 57.37 -110.27 -61.39
N LEU A 676 57.50 -109.38 -62.37
CA LEU A 676 57.86 -109.75 -63.74
C LEU A 676 59.28 -110.32 -63.79
N ASP A 677 60.24 -109.69 -63.11
CA ASP A 677 61.62 -110.19 -63.02
C ASP A 677 61.67 -111.58 -62.38
N LEU A 678 60.92 -111.79 -61.29
CA LEU A 678 60.83 -113.08 -60.61
C LEU A 678 60.21 -114.16 -61.51
N GLU A 679 59.20 -113.82 -62.30
CA GLU A 679 58.59 -114.76 -63.25
C GLU A 679 59.51 -115.05 -64.44
N GLU A 680 60.30 -114.07 -64.89
CA GLU A 680 61.33 -114.29 -65.90
C GLU A 680 62.44 -115.22 -65.39
N GLU A 681 62.92 -115.03 -64.16
CA GLU A 681 63.91 -115.90 -63.54
C GLU A 681 63.37 -117.31 -63.30
N LYS A 682 62.11 -117.48 -62.89
CA LYS A 682 61.45 -118.80 -62.86
C LYS A 682 61.44 -119.43 -64.25
N ARG A 683 61.08 -118.69 -65.29
CA ARG A 683 61.10 -119.18 -66.68
C ARG A 683 62.51 -119.59 -67.11
N ARG A 684 63.54 -118.83 -66.75
CA ARG A 684 64.95 -119.17 -67.00
C ARG A 684 65.33 -120.48 -66.30
N LEU A 685 64.94 -120.64 -65.03
CA LEU A 685 65.12 -121.88 -64.28
C LEU A 685 64.40 -123.06 -64.94
N GLU A 686 63.15 -122.91 -65.38
CA GLU A 686 62.41 -123.96 -66.09
C GLU A 686 63.10 -124.37 -67.40
N VAL A 687 63.62 -123.41 -68.17
CA VAL A 687 64.39 -123.68 -69.38
C VAL A 687 65.69 -124.43 -69.05
N LEU A 688 66.39 -124.04 -67.98
CA LEU A 688 67.58 -124.76 -67.51
C LEU A 688 67.25 -126.18 -67.07
N PHE A 689 66.16 -126.38 -66.31
CA PHE A 689 65.70 -127.72 -65.92
C PHE A 689 65.33 -128.58 -67.12
N LYS A 690 64.74 -128.01 -68.18
CA LYS A 690 64.48 -128.74 -69.44
C LYS A 690 65.75 -129.14 -70.20
N LYS A 691 66.86 -128.42 -70.03
CA LYS A 691 68.18 -128.77 -70.58
C LYS A 691 68.97 -129.77 -69.72
N LEU A 692 68.52 -130.04 -68.50
CA LEU A 692 69.19 -130.97 -67.58
C LEU A 692 69.26 -132.43 -68.12
N PRO A 693 68.23 -132.98 -68.79
CA PRO A 693 68.32 -134.31 -69.41
C PRO A 693 69.31 -134.37 -70.58
N GLU A 694 69.45 -133.28 -71.35
CA GLU A 694 70.48 -133.20 -72.40
C GLU A 694 71.88 -133.25 -71.76
N TYR A 695 72.10 -132.57 -70.64
CA TYR A 695 73.35 -132.64 -69.88
C TYR A 695 73.63 -134.05 -69.32
N GLU A 696 72.62 -134.75 -68.81
CA GLU A 696 72.77 -136.17 -68.40
C GLU A 696 73.09 -137.10 -69.59
N SER A 697 72.56 -136.81 -70.78
CA SER A 697 72.92 -137.55 -72.00
C SER A 697 74.36 -137.25 -72.45
N PHE A 698 74.82 -136.00 -72.31
CA PHE A 698 76.20 -135.63 -72.59
C PHE A 698 77.20 -136.25 -71.60
N LEU A 699 76.84 -136.37 -70.32
CA LEU A 699 77.64 -137.08 -69.31
C LEU A 699 77.80 -138.57 -69.64
N LYS A 700 76.73 -139.25 -70.07
CA LYS A 700 76.81 -140.64 -70.52
C LYS A 700 77.65 -140.79 -71.79
N MET A 701 77.50 -139.87 -72.74
CA MET A 701 78.34 -139.83 -73.94
C MET A 701 79.81 -139.56 -73.58
N GLU A 702 80.08 -138.74 -72.56
CA GLU A 702 81.43 -138.48 -72.05
C GLU A 702 82.04 -139.74 -71.41
N GLU A 703 81.26 -140.51 -70.66
CA GLU A 703 81.69 -141.81 -70.11
C GLU A 703 81.98 -142.83 -71.23
N GLU A 704 81.12 -142.95 -72.23
CA GLU A 704 81.31 -143.81 -73.40
C GLU A 704 82.57 -143.40 -74.21
N LEU A 705 82.76 -142.10 -74.43
CA LEU A 705 83.95 -141.57 -75.10
C LEU A 705 85.22 -141.79 -74.28
N LYS A 706 85.16 -141.74 -72.94
CA LYS A 706 86.32 -142.06 -72.07
C LYS A 706 86.72 -143.54 -72.18
N GLU A 707 85.76 -144.46 -72.21
CA GLU A 707 86.03 -145.88 -72.46
C GLU A 707 86.62 -146.12 -73.86
N GLU A 708 86.13 -145.40 -74.87
CA GLU A 708 86.66 -145.49 -76.24
C GLU A 708 88.07 -144.89 -76.36
N ILE A 709 88.34 -143.79 -75.65
CA ILE A 709 89.68 -143.19 -75.55
C ILE A 709 90.66 -144.12 -74.82
N GLU A 710 90.25 -144.85 -73.78
CA GLU A 710 91.13 -145.85 -73.13
C GLU A 710 91.48 -147.00 -74.09
N LYS A 711 90.51 -147.49 -74.87
CA LYS A 711 90.75 -148.48 -75.92
C LYS A 711 91.70 -147.94 -76.99
N LEU A 712 91.47 -146.71 -77.47
CA LEU A 712 92.33 -146.06 -78.47
C LEU A 712 93.72 -145.73 -77.92
N ASN A 713 93.87 -145.38 -76.65
CA ASN A 713 95.17 -145.15 -76.01
C ASN A 713 95.96 -146.45 -75.87
N SER A 714 95.31 -147.58 -75.59
CA SER A 714 95.96 -148.90 -75.59
C SER A 714 96.41 -149.35 -76.99
N GLN A 715 95.76 -148.86 -78.05
CA GLN A 715 96.19 -149.04 -79.44
C GLN A 715 97.27 -148.01 -79.82
N GLY A 716 97.17 -146.80 -79.29
CA GLY A 716 98.10 -145.69 -79.46
C GLY A 716 99.46 -145.97 -78.81
N THR A 717 99.53 -146.65 -77.68
CA THR A 717 100.82 -147.08 -77.09
C THR A 717 101.54 -148.12 -77.95
N LYS A 718 100.79 -149.03 -78.59
CA LYS A 718 101.37 -149.97 -79.57
C LYS A 718 101.88 -149.28 -80.84
N LEU A 719 101.16 -148.27 -81.33
CA LEU A 719 101.57 -147.46 -82.47
C LEU A 719 102.68 -146.44 -82.11
N SER A 720 102.75 -146.01 -80.85
CA SER A 720 103.79 -145.10 -80.33
C SER A 720 105.16 -145.77 -80.30
N GLU A 721 105.23 -147.07 -79.96
CA GLU A 721 106.48 -147.84 -80.09
C GLU A 721 106.93 -148.01 -81.56
N GLU A 722 105.98 -147.98 -82.52
CA GLU A 722 106.28 -147.99 -83.97
C GLU A 722 106.64 -146.59 -84.52
N LEU A 723 106.29 -145.50 -83.82
CA LEU A 723 106.48 -144.10 -84.21
C LEU A 723 107.74 -143.43 -83.61
N GLU A 724 108.41 -144.03 -82.63
CA GLU A 724 109.61 -143.48 -81.97
C GLU A 724 110.92 -143.65 -82.77
N ARG A 725 110.85 -143.63 -84.12
CA ARG A 725 112.01 -143.31 -84.97
C ARG A 725 112.01 -141.81 -85.29
N PRO A 726 112.99 -141.03 -84.80
CA PRO A 726 112.90 -139.57 -84.75
C PRO A 726 113.54 -138.88 -85.98
N GLU A 727 112.72 -138.45 -86.94
CA GLU A 727 113.09 -137.40 -87.91
C GLU A 727 111.85 -136.58 -88.34
N ASN A 728 111.40 -135.61 -87.53
CA ASN A 728 110.81 -134.38 -88.10
C ASN A 728 110.63 -133.24 -87.08
N LEU A 729 111.09 -132.04 -87.44
CA LEU A 729 111.40 -130.90 -86.57
C LEU A 729 110.64 -129.62 -86.96
N GLU A 730 109.36 -129.73 -87.29
CA GLU A 730 108.67 -128.68 -88.08
C GLU A 730 107.44 -128.07 -87.39
N ARG A 731 107.42 -127.79 -86.06
CA ARG A 731 106.17 -127.20 -85.53
C ARG A 731 106.13 -126.34 -84.27
N TRP A 732 106.89 -125.23 -84.19
CA TRP A 732 106.70 -124.19 -83.14
C TRP A 732 106.82 -122.72 -83.67
N ARG A 733 105.94 -121.75 -83.24
CA ARG A 733 106.20 -120.25 -83.16
C ARG A 733 105.12 -119.29 -82.51
N LYS A 734 105.47 -118.00 -82.18
CA LYS A 734 104.71 -116.83 -81.56
C LYS A 734 105.17 -115.37 -82.01
N LEU A 735 104.42 -114.24 -81.78
CA LEU A 735 104.64 -112.77 -82.18
C LEU A 735 104.17 -111.60 -81.15
N PRO A 736 104.52 -110.26 -81.29
CA PRO A 736 104.53 -109.10 -80.26
C PRO A 736 103.87 -107.66 -80.58
N GLY A 737 104.07 -106.53 -79.77
CA GLY A 737 103.65 -105.05 -79.97
C GLY A 737 104.15 -103.87 -78.97
N ASP A 738 103.99 -102.51 -79.26
CA ASP A 738 104.58 -101.23 -78.58
C ASP A 738 103.75 -99.82 -78.61
N VAL A 739 104.17 -98.63 -78.00
CA VAL A 739 103.40 -97.34 -77.59
C VAL A 739 104.01 -95.88 -77.94
N PRO A 740 103.27 -94.69 -78.03
CA PRO A 740 103.73 -93.35 -78.59
C PRO A 740 103.89 -92.04 -77.67
N ASN A 741 104.19 -90.82 -78.25
CA ASN A 741 105.10 -89.67 -77.80
C ASN A 741 104.52 -88.21 -77.56
N GLU A 742 105.33 -87.28 -76.99
CA GLU A 742 105.05 -86.00 -76.25
C GLU A 742 104.56 -84.73 -77.03
N GLU A 743 104.73 -84.62 -78.35
CA GLU A 743 104.29 -83.45 -79.12
C GLU A 743 102.76 -83.39 -79.30
N GLU A 744 102.11 -84.55 -79.36
CA GLU A 744 100.64 -84.67 -79.49
C GLU A 744 99.88 -84.12 -78.26
N LEU A 745 100.55 -84.00 -77.11
CA LEU A 745 99.95 -83.43 -75.89
C LEU A 745 99.92 -81.90 -75.87
N LYS A 746 100.87 -81.21 -76.53
CA LYS A 746 100.96 -79.74 -76.47
C LYS A 746 99.90 -79.04 -77.31
N ASP A 747 99.61 -79.59 -78.50
CA ASP A 747 98.54 -79.08 -79.37
C ASP A 747 97.17 -79.18 -78.69
N LYS A 748 96.97 -80.20 -77.83
CA LYS A 748 95.72 -80.37 -77.09
C LYS A 748 95.51 -79.33 -75.99
N ILE A 749 96.58 -78.74 -75.46
CA ILE A 749 96.49 -77.71 -74.41
C ILE A 749 96.08 -76.36 -75.00
N GLN A 750 96.63 -75.99 -76.16
CA GLN A 750 96.33 -74.71 -76.81
C GLN A 750 94.86 -74.63 -77.28
N GLU A 751 94.30 -75.74 -77.77
CA GLU A 751 92.88 -75.85 -78.16
C GLU A 751 91.91 -75.64 -76.97
N LEU A 752 92.35 -75.96 -75.74
CA LEU A 752 91.54 -75.82 -74.53
C LEU A 752 91.54 -74.38 -73.98
N GLU A 753 92.61 -73.62 -74.19
CA GLU A 753 92.71 -72.22 -73.75
C GLU A 753 91.82 -71.27 -74.58
N GLU A 754 91.72 -71.51 -75.90
CA GLU A 754 90.84 -70.76 -76.79
C GLU A 754 89.36 -70.96 -76.43
N LYS A 755 88.95 -72.21 -76.15
CA LYS A 755 87.60 -72.56 -75.67
C LYS A 755 87.25 -71.90 -74.34
N LEU A 756 88.23 -71.64 -73.48
CA LEU A 756 88.01 -70.98 -72.19
C LEU A 756 87.69 -69.49 -72.37
N ASN A 757 88.36 -68.80 -73.30
CA ASN A 757 88.14 -67.37 -73.55
C ASN A 757 86.77 -67.10 -74.18
N GLU A 758 86.31 -67.91 -75.14
CA GLU A 758 84.96 -67.79 -75.70
C GLU A 758 83.86 -67.93 -74.63
N ARG A 759 84.05 -68.84 -73.65
CA ARG A 759 83.10 -69.02 -72.55
C ARG A 759 83.07 -67.85 -71.57
N ARG A 760 84.19 -67.13 -71.38
CA ARG A 760 84.24 -65.93 -70.55
C ARG A 760 83.48 -64.76 -71.19
N GLU A 761 83.59 -64.60 -72.51
CA GLU A 761 82.88 -63.54 -73.25
C GLU A 761 81.36 -63.74 -73.23
N GLN A 762 80.88 -64.97 -73.46
CA GLN A 762 79.46 -65.33 -73.32
C GLN A 762 78.89 -65.07 -71.91
N LEU A 763 79.72 -65.22 -70.87
CA LEU A 763 79.30 -64.98 -69.49
C LEU A 763 79.18 -63.47 -69.19
N MET A 764 79.97 -62.65 -69.86
CA MET A 764 79.91 -61.18 -69.75
C MET A 764 78.64 -60.62 -70.41
N GLU A 765 78.27 -61.12 -71.59
CA GLU A 765 77.01 -60.75 -72.27
C GLU A 765 75.78 -61.14 -71.43
N LYS A 766 75.74 -62.35 -70.89
CA LYS A 766 74.64 -62.80 -70.02
C LYS A 766 74.49 -61.97 -68.76
N ASN A 767 75.60 -61.52 -68.16
CA ASN A 767 75.56 -60.61 -67.01
C ASN A 767 75.00 -59.22 -67.37
N LEU A 768 75.30 -58.71 -68.57
CA LEU A 768 74.73 -57.45 -69.05
C LEU A 768 73.21 -57.54 -69.24
N VAL A 769 72.73 -58.64 -69.81
CA VAL A 769 71.29 -58.93 -69.95
C VAL A 769 70.61 -59.05 -68.59
N LEU A 770 71.24 -59.75 -67.64
CA LEU A 770 70.70 -59.92 -66.29
C LEU A 770 70.58 -58.57 -65.55
N LYS A 771 71.52 -57.64 -65.77
CA LYS A 771 71.48 -56.26 -65.26
C LYS A 771 70.35 -55.43 -65.90
N GLY A 772 70.04 -55.66 -67.18
CA GLY A 772 68.91 -55.06 -67.87
C GLY A 772 67.56 -55.57 -67.34
N ILE A 773 67.44 -56.90 -67.17
CA ILE A 773 66.24 -57.56 -66.65
C ILE A 773 65.95 -57.11 -65.21
N THR A 774 66.96 -57.10 -64.33
CA THR A 774 66.79 -56.62 -62.94
C THR A 774 66.33 -55.16 -62.90
N LYS A 775 66.91 -54.27 -63.72
CA LYS A 775 66.49 -52.87 -63.79
C LYS A 775 65.05 -52.69 -64.30
N SER A 776 64.59 -53.56 -65.21
CA SER A 776 63.19 -53.57 -65.68
C SER A 776 62.23 -54.14 -64.62
N SER A 777 62.64 -55.20 -63.92
CA SER A 777 61.88 -55.84 -62.85
C SER A 777 61.70 -54.90 -61.66
N ASP A 778 62.71 -54.10 -61.31
CA ASP A 778 62.63 -53.11 -60.25
C ASP A 778 61.75 -51.90 -60.62
N LYS A 779 61.73 -51.51 -61.90
CA LYS A 779 60.76 -50.51 -62.39
C LYS A 779 59.33 -51.03 -62.31
N LEU A 780 59.09 -52.28 -62.70
CA LEU A 780 57.77 -52.92 -62.59
C LEU A 780 57.35 -53.09 -61.13
N ARG A 781 58.26 -53.48 -60.22
CA ARG A 781 57.99 -53.51 -58.77
C ARG A 781 57.63 -52.14 -58.23
N LYS A 782 58.34 -51.07 -58.60
CA LYS A 782 58.00 -49.70 -58.19
C LYS A 782 56.66 -49.23 -58.73
N LEU A 783 56.30 -49.61 -59.96
CA LEU A 783 54.97 -49.32 -60.54
C LEU A 783 53.86 -50.13 -59.86
N ALA A 784 54.10 -51.40 -59.51
CA ALA A 784 53.16 -52.23 -58.77
C ALA A 784 52.92 -51.72 -57.34
N ILE A 785 53.96 -51.20 -56.68
CA ILE A 785 53.83 -50.56 -55.36
C ILE A 785 53.01 -49.27 -55.47
N LYS A 786 53.26 -48.42 -56.48
CA LYS A 786 52.43 -47.22 -56.70
C LYS A 786 50.97 -47.55 -57.03
N GLY A 787 50.72 -48.56 -57.86
CA GLY A 787 49.36 -49.03 -58.16
C GLY A 787 48.65 -49.65 -56.95
N ARG A 788 49.40 -50.19 -55.97
CA ARG A 788 48.85 -50.66 -54.70
C ARG A 788 48.40 -49.51 -53.81
N ASP A 789 49.15 -48.41 -53.74
CA ASP A 789 48.76 -47.21 -52.98
C ASP A 789 47.52 -46.55 -53.60
N GLU A 790 47.49 -46.42 -54.94
CA GLU A 790 46.31 -45.90 -55.66
C GLU A 790 45.08 -46.82 -55.49
N SER A 791 45.27 -48.15 -55.49
CA SER A 791 44.18 -49.12 -55.23
C SER A 791 43.71 -49.10 -53.78
N PHE A 792 44.62 -48.83 -52.83
CA PHE A 792 44.28 -48.67 -51.41
C PHE A 792 43.45 -47.41 -51.19
N ASP A 793 43.84 -46.28 -51.77
CA ASP A 793 43.07 -45.04 -51.72
C ASP A 793 41.70 -45.20 -52.38
N LEU A 794 41.62 -45.95 -53.50
CA LEU A 794 40.35 -46.28 -54.14
C LEU A 794 39.46 -47.14 -53.22
N ALA A 795 40.03 -48.12 -52.51
CA ALA A 795 39.29 -48.98 -51.58
C ALA A 795 38.81 -48.23 -50.33
N VAL A 796 39.62 -47.29 -49.81
CA VAL A 796 39.21 -46.40 -48.70
C VAL A 796 38.08 -45.48 -49.16
N ASN A 797 38.18 -44.89 -50.36
CA ASN A 797 37.13 -44.06 -50.93
C ASN A 797 35.85 -44.86 -51.23
N LEU A 798 35.97 -46.10 -51.72
CA LEU A 798 34.83 -46.99 -51.95
C LEU A 798 34.11 -47.33 -50.65
N ASN A 799 34.86 -47.66 -49.59
CA ASN A 799 34.29 -47.91 -48.26
C ASN A 799 33.62 -46.65 -47.68
N PHE A 800 34.20 -45.47 -47.90
CA PHE A 800 33.60 -44.21 -47.49
C PHE A 800 32.27 -43.94 -48.24
N ILE A 801 32.25 -44.14 -49.56
CA ILE A 801 31.04 -44.00 -50.38
C ILE A 801 29.98 -45.03 -49.96
N GLN A 802 30.38 -46.29 -49.72
CA GLN A 802 29.47 -47.34 -49.27
C GLN A 802 28.85 -47.01 -47.91
N LYS A 803 29.65 -46.52 -46.95
CA LYS A 803 29.15 -46.07 -45.64
C LYS A 803 28.21 -44.88 -45.77
N LYS A 804 28.50 -43.95 -46.69
CA LYS A 804 27.62 -42.80 -46.99
C LYS A 804 26.29 -43.27 -47.59
N ILE A 805 26.33 -44.22 -48.53
CA ILE A 805 25.14 -44.84 -49.13
C ILE A 805 24.31 -45.55 -48.06
N GLU A 806 24.94 -46.32 -47.17
CA GLU A 806 24.25 -47.02 -46.09
C GLU A 806 23.60 -46.04 -45.11
N GLN A 807 24.29 -44.95 -44.74
CA GLN A 807 23.71 -43.88 -43.92
C GLN A 807 22.52 -43.19 -44.60
N THR A 808 22.62 -42.86 -45.89
CA THR A 808 21.50 -42.27 -46.63
C THR A 808 20.34 -43.27 -46.79
N THR A 809 20.64 -44.56 -46.97
CA THR A 809 19.62 -45.61 -47.05
C THR A 809 18.91 -45.81 -45.72
N ASN A 810 19.62 -45.72 -44.60
CA ASN A 810 19.01 -45.79 -43.27
C ASN A 810 18.16 -44.55 -42.97
N LYS A 811 18.60 -43.36 -43.37
CA LYS A 811 17.77 -42.14 -43.30
C LYS A 811 16.53 -42.25 -44.19
N MET A 812 16.66 -42.83 -45.38
CA MET A 812 15.53 -43.10 -46.28
C MET A 812 14.58 -44.13 -45.66
N LYS A 813 15.08 -45.20 -45.04
CA LYS A 813 14.24 -46.17 -44.32
C LYS A 813 13.52 -45.54 -43.13
N ALA A 814 14.19 -44.67 -42.37
CA ALA A 814 13.58 -43.94 -41.26
C ALA A 814 12.45 -43.02 -41.75
N THR A 815 12.70 -42.21 -42.79
CA THR A 815 11.68 -41.34 -43.39
C THR A 815 10.53 -42.13 -44.03
N VAL A 816 10.80 -43.27 -44.65
CA VAL A 816 9.75 -44.19 -45.16
C VAL A 816 8.95 -44.80 -44.01
N SER A 817 9.59 -45.17 -42.88
CA SER A 817 8.87 -45.65 -41.71
C SER A 817 8.05 -44.56 -41.03
N GLU A 818 8.55 -43.33 -40.96
CA GLU A 818 7.80 -42.17 -40.49
C GLU A 818 6.59 -41.91 -41.38
N LEU A 819 6.77 -41.88 -42.71
CA LEU A 819 5.68 -41.76 -43.68
C LEU A 819 4.69 -42.92 -43.57
N SER A 820 5.14 -44.14 -43.29
CA SER A 820 4.26 -45.29 -43.05
C SER A 820 3.43 -45.10 -41.80
N ILE A 821 4.02 -44.58 -40.71
CA ILE A 821 3.31 -44.28 -39.47
C ILE A 821 2.29 -43.16 -39.69
N TYR A 822 2.68 -42.09 -40.39
CA TYR A 822 1.76 -41.01 -40.75
C TYR A 822 0.64 -41.50 -41.68
N GLY A 823 0.94 -42.41 -42.60
CA GLY A 823 -0.07 -43.07 -43.44
C GLY A 823 -1.06 -43.89 -42.62
N THR A 824 -0.58 -44.66 -41.64
CA THR A 824 -1.47 -45.42 -40.73
C THR A 824 -2.30 -44.51 -39.83
N GLU A 825 -1.73 -43.41 -39.36
CA GLU A 825 -2.44 -42.42 -38.53
C GLU A 825 -3.51 -41.69 -39.35
N ALA A 826 -3.20 -41.32 -40.60
CA ALA A 826 -4.18 -40.74 -41.52
C ALA A 826 -5.34 -41.69 -41.80
N MET A 827 -5.08 -42.98 -42.06
CA MET A 827 -6.12 -44.00 -42.25
C MET A 827 -6.96 -44.20 -40.98
N ARG A 828 -6.36 -44.16 -39.78
CA ARG A 828 -7.11 -44.25 -38.52
C ARG A 828 -8.04 -43.05 -38.35
N LEU A 829 -7.51 -41.84 -38.59
CA LEU A 829 -8.30 -40.61 -38.49
C LEU A 829 -9.42 -40.53 -39.54
N GLU A 830 -9.19 -41.03 -40.76
CA GLU A 830 -10.25 -41.17 -41.78
C GLU A 830 -11.34 -42.12 -41.30
N LYS A 831 -10.96 -43.28 -40.74
CA LYS A 831 -11.91 -44.24 -40.17
C LYS A 831 -12.69 -43.66 -38.99
N ASP A 832 -12.02 -42.98 -38.06
CA ASP A 832 -12.67 -42.33 -36.91
C ASP A 832 -13.66 -41.24 -37.39
N ASN A 833 -13.31 -40.52 -38.46
CA ASN A 833 -14.17 -39.50 -39.06
C ASN A 833 -15.38 -40.11 -39.80
N GLU A 834 -15.21 -41.25 -40.48
CA GLU A 834 -16.32 -42.02 -41.04
C GLU A 834 -17.24 -42.59 -39.95
N GLU A 835 -16.68 -43.15 -38.87
CA GLU A 835 -17.44 -43.65 -37.73
C GLU A 835 -18.24 -42.51 -37.06
N LEU A 836 -17.64 -41.34 -36.87
CA LEU A 836 -18.33 -40.14 -36.35
C LEU A 836 -19.41 -39.62 -37.28
N LYS A 837 -19.17 -39.60 -38.60
CA LYS A 837 -20.20 -39.21 -39.58
C LYS A 837 -21.38 -40.18 -39.54
N ASN A 838 -21.11 -41.49 -39.51
CA ASN A 838 -22.15 -42.50 -39.39
C ASN A 838 -22.93 -42.34 -38.07
N MET A 839 -22.26 -42.07 -36.95
CA MET A 839 -22.93 -41.77 -35.67
C MET A 839 -23.82 -40.52 -35.75
N ILE A 840 -23.37 -39.46 -36.45
CA ILE A 840 -24.16 -38.24 -36.65
C ILE A 840 -25.36 -38.51 -37.56
N ASP A 841 -25.18 -39.28 -38.62
CA ASP A 841 -26.26 -39.63 -39.55
C ASP A 841 -27.30 -40.53 -38.87
N GLU A 842 -26.86 -41.53 -38.10
CA GLU A 842 -27.74 -42.35 -37.26
C GLU A 842 -28.48 -41.51 -36.20
N ALA A 843 -27.79 -40.56 -35.55
CA ALA A 843 -28.40 -39.67 -34.58
C ALA A 843 -29.43 -38.72 -35.22
N ARG A 844 -29.18 -38.27 -36.46
CA ARG A 844 -30.13 -37.48 -37.25
C ARG A 844 -31.35 -38.29 -37.64
N GLU A 845 -31.17 -39.52 -38.12
CA GLU A 845 -32.29 -40.41 -38.45
C GLU A 845 -33.14 -40.75 -37.22
N ARG A 846 -32.52 -41.01 -36.05
CA ARG A 846 -33.25 -41.23 -34.80
C ARG A 846 -34.03 -40.00 -34.37
N MET A 847 -33.43 -38.81 -34.48
CA MET A 847 -34.15 -37.55 -34.21
C MET A 847 -35.32 -37.32 -35.17
N GLU A 848 -35.17 -37.62 -36.46
CA GLU A 848 -36.27 -37.52 -37.43
C GLU A 848 -37.42 -38.49 -37.11
N ARG A 849 -37.12 -39.64 -36.49
CA ARG A 849 -38.11 -40.59 -35.96
C ARG A 849 -38.69 -40.18 -34.59
N GLY A 850 -38.22 -39.09 -33.99
CA GLY A 850 -38.67 -38.59 -32.68
C GLY A 850 -38.07 -39.32 -31.48
N GLU A 851 -37.01 -40.12 -31.70
CA GLU A 851 -36.29 -40.86 -30.67
C GLU A 851 -35.05 -40.06 -30.18
N PRO A 852 -34.51 -40.34 -28.98
CA PRO A 852 -33.28 -39.71 -28.51
C PRO A 852 -32.09 -39.93 -29.48
N PRO A 853 -31.20 -38.94 -29.66
CA PRO A 853 -30.13 -38.99 -30.66
C PRO A 853 -29.08 -40.10 -30.46
N SER A 854 -28.96 -40.65 -29.26
CA SER A 854 -28.03 -41.73 -28.93
C SER A 854 -28.62 -42.60 -27.83
N GLU A 855 -28.31 -43.89 -27.86
CA GLU A 855 -28.73 -44.88 -26.85
C GLU A 855 -28.18 -44.54 -25.45
N ALA A 856 -27.03 -43.86 -25.37
CA ALA A 856 -26.50 -43.36 -24.10
C ALA A 856 -27.40 -42.25 -23.50
N ILE A 857 -27.93 -41.37 -24.35
CA ILE A 857 -28.83 -40.28 -23.95
C ILE A 857 -30.21 -40.85 -23.58
N GLU A 858 -30.65 -41.92 -24.27
CA GLU A 858 -31.86 -42.66 -23.90
C GLU A 858 -31.72 -43.31 -22.52
N GLN A 859 -30.57 -43.92 -22.22
CA GLN A 859 -30.29 -44.49 -20.90
C GLN A 859 -30.21 -43.42 -19.80
N GLU A 860 -29.62 -42.25 -20.08
CA GLU A 860 -29.61 -41.13 -19.15
C GLU A 860 -31.02 -40.59 -18.89
N TRP A 861 -31.84 -40.45 -19.93
CA TRP A 861 -33.24 -40.05 -19.79
C TRP A 861 -34.04 -41.07 -18.97
N ALA A 862 -33.91 -42.36 -19.28
CA ALA A 862 -34.56 -43.43 -18.54
C ALA A 862 -34.13 -43.43 -17.07
N HIS A 863 -32.84 -43.18 -16.80
CA HIS A 863 -32.32 -43.05 -15.46
C HIS A 863 -32.92 -41.84 -14.71
N GLU A 864 -33.00 -40.67 -15.36
CA GLU A 864 -33.64 -39.49 -14.76
C GLU A 864 -35.13 -39.73 -14.47
N GLU A 865 -35.83 -40.42 -15.35
CA GLU A 865 -37.24 -40.74 -15.19
C GLU A 865 -37.46 -41.73 -14.03
N GLU A 866 -36.63 -42.76 -13.91
CA GLU A 866 -36.60 -43.66 -12.75
C GLU A 866 -36.32 -42.91 -11.44
N VAL A 867 -35.34 -42.02 -11.42
CA VAL A 867 -35.01 -41.21 -10.23
C VAL A 867 -36.20 -40.34 -9.83
N LYS A 868 -36.90 -39.75 -10.81
CA LYS A 868 -38.10 -38.94 -10.58
C LYS A 868 -39.25 -39.76 -10.02
N GLN A 869 -39.43 -41.00 -10.47
CA GLN A 869 -40.43 -41.92 -9.91
C GLN A 869 -40.07 -42.35 -8.48
N ARG A 870 -38.82 -42.74 -8.22
CA ARG A 870 -38.36 -43.07 -6.85
C ARG A 870 -38.54 -41.89 -5.90
N TRP A 871 -38.32 -40.66 -6.36
CA TRP A 871 -38.56 -39.46 -5.55
C TRP A 871 -40.05 -39.27 -5.21
N LYS A 872 -40.95 -39.49 -6.17
CA LYS A 872 -42.40 -39.42 -5.95
C LYS A 872 -42.87 -40.48 -4.94
N GLU A 873 -42.35 -41.71 -5.06
CA GLU A 873 -42.65 -42.80 -4.14
C GLU A 873 -42.14 -42.50 -2.72
N GLN A 874 -40.90 -42.03 -2.57
CA GLN A 874 -40.37 -41.62 -1.26
C GLN A 874 -41.18 -40.49 -0.62
N MET A 875 -41.65 -39.52 -1.42
CA MET A 875 -42.49 -38.43 -0.92
C MET A 875 -43.88 -38.91 -0.49
N ALA A 876 -44.47 -39.87 -1.20
CA ALA A 876 -45.75 -40.49 -0.83
C ALA A 876 -45.62 -41.33 0.45
N GLU A 877 -44.53 -42.08 0.59
CA GLU A 877 -44.26 -42.92 1.75
C GLU A 877 -43.93 -42.08 2.99
N ARG A 878 -43.19 -40.97 2.83
CA ARG A 878 -42.96 -39.98 3.90
C ARG A 878 -44.25 -39.34 4.38
N ARG A 879 -45.20 -39.08 3.47
CA ARG A 879 -46.52 -38.52 3.80
C ARG A 879 -47.37 -39.51 4.60
N ARG A 880 -47.44 -40.78 4.16
CA ARG A 880 -48.08 -41.86 4.95
C ARG A 880 -47.45 -42.07 6.31
N ARG A 881 -46.11 -41.97 6.40
CA ARG A 881 -45.38 -42.11 7.66
C ARG A 881 -45.66 -40.97 8.64
N LEU A 882 -45.77 -39.73 8.14
CA LEU A 882 -46.16 -38.57 8.95
C LEU A 882 -47.62 -38.66 9.44
N GLU A 883 -48.54 -39.14 8.61
CA GLU A 883 -49.93 -39.40 9.02
C GLU A 883 -50.00 -40.49 10.11
N TYR A 884 -49.19 -41.55 9.97
CA TYR A 884 -49.09 -42.60 10.99
C TYR A 884 -48.44 -42.11 12.29
N GLU A 885 -47.34 -41.33 12.22
CA GLU A 885 -46.68 -40.74 13.40
C GLU A 885 -47.57 -39.71 14.13
N ALA A 886 -48.46 -39.01 13.42
CA ALA A 886 -49.45 -38.10 14.00
C ALA A 886 -50.58 -38.84 14.74
N SER A 887 -50.84 -40.12 14.40
CA SER A 887 -51.90 -40.93 15.01
C SER A 887 -51.50 -41.62 16.33
N LEU A 888 -50.24 -41.52 16.76
CA LEU A 888 -49.70 -42.23 17.93
C LEU A 888 -49.65 -41.35 19.20
N PRO A 889 -50.13 -41.82 20.37
CA PRO A 889 -50.11 -41.08 21.64
C PRO A 889 -48.70 -40.74 22.16
N SER A 890 -48.55 -39.62 22.90
CA SER A 890 -47.25 -39.02 23.26
C SER A 890 -46.41 -39.79 24.29
N THR A 891 -46.85 -40.96 24.75
CA THR A 891 -46.14 -41.80 25.74
C THR A 891 -45.21 -42.84 25.10
N ILE A 892 -45.18 -42.94 23.76
CA ILE A 892 -44.30 -43.87 23.04
C ILE A 892 -43.01 -43.14 22.63
N THR A 893 -41.86 -43.69 23.05
CA THR A 893 -40.52 -43.19 22.71
C THR A 893 -40.31 -43.21 21.20
N ARG A 894 -40.25 -42.02 20.59
CA ARG A 894 -40.04 -41.84 19.15
C ARG A 894 -38.56 -42.08 18.83
N THR A 895 -38.22 -43.25 18.28
CA THR A 895 -36.87 -43.56 17.81
C THR A 895 -36.84 -43.59 16.29
N THR A 896 -35.85 -42.91 15.70
CA THR A 896 -35.59 -42.94 14.25
C THR A 896 -34.80 -44.18 13.81
N ALA A 897 -34.41 -45.03 14.77
CA ALA A 897 -33.68 -46.25 14.53
C ALA A 897 -34.61 -47.36 14.01
N VAL A 898 -34.38 -47.80 12.78
CA VAL A 898 -35.07 -48.97 12.20
C VAL A 898 -34.76 -50.18 13.10
N LYS A 899 -35.81 -50.84 13.61
CA LYS A 899 -35.68 -52.06 14.41
C LYS A 899 -35.01 -53.12 13.54
N ARG A 900 -33.80 -53.57 13.90
CA ARG A 900 -33.09 -54.61 13.15
C ARG A 900 -33.95 -55.89 13.12
N PRO A 901 -34.25 -56.47 11.95
CA PRO A 901 -34.89 -57.78 11.89
C PRO A 901 -33.95 -58.81 12.55
N ASN A 902 -34.41 -59.50 13.59
CA ASN A 902 -33.62 -60.53 14.29
C ASN A 902 -33.78 -61.94 13.69
N ALA A 903 -34.59 -62.07 12.64
CA ALA A 903 -34.80 -63.32 11.90
C ALA A 903 -35.06 -63.02 10.43
N TYR A 904 -34.57 -63.89 9.54
CA TYR A 904 -34.98 -63.93 8.13
C TYR A 904 -36.04 -65.02 7.96
N ILE A 905 -37.00 -64.80 7.06
CA ILE A 905 -38.02 -65.78 6.68
C ILE A 905 -37.59 -66.34 5.31
N PRO A 906 -37.12 -67.59 5.23
CA PRO A 906 -36.77 -68.22 3.96
C PRO A 906 -38.03 -68.48 3.12
N ASP A 907 -37.95 -68.33 1.80
CA ASP A 907 -39.04 -68.55 0.82
C ASP A 907 -39.39 -70.05 0.60
N ASP A 908 -39.21 -70.89 1.63
CA ASP A 908 -39.68 -72.27 1.64
C ASP A 908 -41.07 -72.34 2.31
N ASP A 909 -41.97 -73.18 1.76
CA ASP A 909 -43.42 -73.29 2.03
C ASP A 909 -43.88 -73.40 3.52
N LEU A 910 -42.97 -73.48 4.50
CA LEU A 910 -43.29 -73.54 5.92
C LEU A 910 -43.13 -72.21 6.69
N GLY A 911 -42.53 -71.15 6.13
CA GLY A 911 -42.62 -69.79 6.68
C GLY A 911 -42.18 -69.56 8.14
N ILE A 912 -41.37 -70.45 8.72
CA ILE A 912 -40.94 -70.35 10.14
C ILE A 912 -39.71 -69.43 10.26
N PRO A 913 -39.75 -68.33 11.05
CA PRO A 913 -38.61 -67.43 11.21
C PRO A 913 -37.42 -68.13 11.89
N LYS A 914 -36.25 -68.10 11.25
CA LYS A 914 -35.00 -68.62 11.84
C LYS A 914 -34.12 -67.48 12.37
N PRO A 915 -33.55 -67.59 13.61
CA PRO A 915 -32.62 -66.58 14.13
C PRO A 915 -31.35 -66.50 13.28
N TYR A 916 -30.84 -65.30 13.05
CA TYR A 916 -29.55 -65.11 12.35
C TYR A 916 -28.41 -65.74 13.15
N LEU A 917 -27.65 -66.68 12.54
CA LEU A 917 -26.46 -67.26 13.18
C LEU A 917 -25.30 -66.24 13.28
N MET A 918 -25.28 -65.22 12.41
CA MET A 918 -24.53 -63.97 12.54
C MET A 918 -25.37 -62.83 11.91
N PRO A 919 -25.44 -61.62 12.52
CA PRO A 919 -26.22 -60.53 11.96
C PRO A 919 -25.72 -60.15 10.56
N PRO A 920 -26.59 -59.94 9.56
CA PRO A 920 -26.17 -59.46 8.25
C PRO A 920 -25.49 -58.10 8.40
N VAL A 921 -24.23 -58.01 7.97
CA VAL A 921 -23.56 -56.72 7.80
C VAL A 921 -24.21 -56.06 6.59
N LEU A 922 -25.11 -55.11 6.84
CA LEU A 922 -25.55 -54.20 5.81
C LEU A 922 -24.33 -53.35 5.42
N TYR A 923 -23.70 -53.67 4.29
CA TYR A 923 -22.75 -52.77 3.66
C TYR A 923 -23.50 -51.47 3.38
N ALA A 924 -23.13 -50.39 4.07
CA ALA A 924 -23.65 -49.08 3.74
C ALA A 924 -23.31 -48.81 2.27
N SER A 925 -24.32 -48.44 1.47
CA SER A 925 -24.11 -47.96 0.12
C SER A 925 -23.02 -46.91 0.14
N SER A 926 -21.99 -47.10 -0.71
CA SER A 926 -20.86 -46.19 -0.85
C SER A 926 -21.35 -44.75 -0.81
N SER A 927 -20.88 -43.97 0.17
CA SER A 927 -21.20 -42.55 0.22
C SER A 927 -20.70 -41.91 -1.08
N ALA A 928 -21.50 -41.00 -1.65
CA ALA A 928 -21.23 -40.30 -2.91
C ALA A 928 -19.98 -39.38 -2.89
N THR A 929 -19.09 -39.56 -1.91
CA THR A 929 -17.86 -38.82 -1.68
C THR A 929 -16.73 -39.81 -1.47
N MET A 930 -16.32 -40.51 -2.52
CA MET A 930 -14.99 -41.13 -2.55
C MET A 930 -14.27 -40.76 -3.84
N ARG A 931 -13.07 -40.21 -3.64
CA ARG A 931 -12.11 -39.72 -4.63
C ARG A 931 -11.91 -40.73 -5.76
N HIS A 932 -11.87 -40.21 -6.99
CA HIS A 932 -11.59 -40.93 -8.22
C HIS A 932 -10.43 -41.93 -8.07
N ILE A 933 -10.72 -43.23 -8.21
CA ILE A 933 -9.73 -44.26 -8.49
C ILE A 933 -9.44 -44.18 -9.99
N ARG A 934 -8.24 -43.72 -10.39
CA ARG A 934 -7.77 -43.81 -11.78
C ARG A 934 -7.59 -45.29 -12.14
N LYS A 935 -8.20 -45.74 -13.26
CA LYS A 935 -7.94 -47.07 -13.83
C LYS A 935 -6.45 -47.20 -14.19
N PRO A 936 -5.79 -48.33 -13.91
CA PRO A 936 -4.41 -48.56 -14.36
C PRO A 936 -4.38 -48.68 -15.89
N LYS A 937 -3.45 -47.96 -16.55
CA LYS A 937 -3.14 -48.15 -17.98
C LYS A 937 -2.49 -49.51 -18.17
N ALA A 938 -3.00 -50.31 -19.11
CA ALA A 938 -2.34 -51.55 -19.53
C ALA A 938 -0.97 -51.21 -20.14
N LYS A 939 0.06 -52.01 -19.83
CA LYS A 939 1.37 -51.93 -20.50
C LYS A 939 1.27 -52.64 -21.85
N ASP A 940 1.85 -52.03 -22.88
CA ASP A 940 1.97 -52.62 -24.20
C ASP A 940 2.85 -53.88 -24.14
N ILE A 941 2.33 -54.96 -24.71
CA ILE A 941 3.08 -56.19 -24.96
C ILE A 941 3.82 -55.97 -26.28
N ILE A 942 5.15 -55.86 -26.20
CA ILE A 942 6.02 -55.92 -27.37
C ILE A 942 6.14 -57.40 -27.74
N ILE A 943 5.68 -57.76 -28.95
CA ILE A 943 6.01 -59.05 -29.59
C ILE A 943 7.35 -58.92 -30.28
#